data_AF-A0A165P558-F1
#
_entry.id   AF-A0A165P558-F1
#
_cell.length_a   1.000
_cell.length_b   1.000
_cell.length_c   1.000
_cell.angle_alpha   90.00
_cell.angle_beta   90.00
_cell.angle_gamma   90.00
#
_symmetry.space_group_name_H-M   'P 1'
#
loop_
_entity.id
_entity.type
_entity.pdbx_description
1 polymer ?
#
loop_
_entity_poly.entity_id
_entity_poly.type
_entity_poly.pdbx_seq_one_letter_code
_entity_poly.pdbx_strand_id
1 'polypeptide(L)'
;QAHVRQFLMAHGLDRQSRQQLESWWNVQWSTRWQVAGDIRRQTLLQCSCGYHSLTARKAKVPMQIAEEKGTPSNARRNPYDFTGCLAHVEITERDSDGAVSRIMGYLCHNDECKSSVLKRIPAIPLHLHVYEVALEQLKSGASIAAIQAKNNAMLNSRGYHDMETYDPSTANYRYNFLPRDSSYLYHLFNKSQGINTRVPPQYNLHEWLDPYSSCFRPEIHQAVFHYSKRAEAGDRLKVCIATEDMNQSAWEYTHHSILMLDGTFGLCSSRLLLFIAMGVDAERKGVPLALFLFSAPTGSRATHAGYSTEILAELLKIWKTHLSQGRAESFTPYVAITDTDVKERGALLQVWPSIWLLLCRFHIRQCWTNRRDQLFKGRQGEVLKSHVHGRLLSLEDLLLNSVDYEAAQKLIEDERSHFTALSKLGDPGAATAARVGAQYLDYLSATWMPKSLWQGWSLKARMVASTILGVPVESIITTTNHLESFNHVLKNKYIPQWQHSGTHLQFDFLIHILIIRILPEIFATRRHRQQYQNWVNLRFEKYAGGANLSKVLQEERRVLQAIQKGSKACWWAADRQRDESAVAILRAGLLNGITRDVSEHQFEAVCYSTANPTSTPYRVTIHRIGYASCTCLDFVHRGGACKHLRALRIRLDAWVSSGHLPTFYYPGTPAAAKEIEEPLQPPALSEQGATAAIINNLLVLQDMAGVEDPEDGIGPAMPGEAAVSEVDEQGEGSKPLSSRCNLSTEEAEQFQTVSDANRSPMAKMTHDHRQVRRDWPFKSSSELNSS
;
A
#
# COMPACT_ATOMS: atom_id res chain seq x y z
N GLN A 1 -44.26 -3.15 -48.46
CA GLN A 1 -43.33 -3.95 -47.64
C GLN A 1 -42.65 -5.08 -48.42
N ALA A 2 -43.37 -5.93 -49.17
CA ALA A 2 -42.73 -6.98 -49.98
C ALA A 2 -41.70 -6.43 -50.99
N HIS A 3 -42.06 -5.41 -51.79
CA HIS A 3 -41.12 -4.75 -52.70
C HIS A 3 -39.91 -4.13 -51.99
N VAL A 4 -40.10 -3.61 -50.76
CA VAL A 4 -39.00 -3.04 -49.97
C VAL A 4 -38.01 -4.12 -49.54
N ARG A 5 -38.51 -5.30 -49.12
CA ARG A 5 -37.65 -6.44 -48.78
C ARG A 5 -36.86 -6.93 -49.98
N GLN A 6 -37.52 -7.05 -51.14
CA GLN A 6 -36.86 -7.46 -52.39
C GLN A 6 -35.80 -6.44 -52.82
N PHE A 7 -36.10 -5.15 -52.72
CA PHE A 7 -35.15 -4.07 -53.01
C PHE A 7 -33.91 -4.14 -52.10
N LEU A 8 -34.11 -4.30 -50.78
CA LEU A 8 -33.03 -4.42 -49.83
C LEU A 8 -32.18 -5.68 -50.08
N MET A 9 -32.81 -6.81 -50.35
CA MET A 9 -32.13 -8.07 -50.67
C MET A 9 -31.28 -7.94 -51.94
N ALA A 10 -31.80 -7.30 -52.99
CA ALA A 10 -31.06 -7.06 -54.23
C ALA A 10 -29.79 -6.20 -54.06
N HIS A 11 -29.71 -5.42 -52.98
CA HIS A 11 -28.57 -4.56 -52.65
C HIS A 11 -27.76 -5.08 -51.44
N GLY A 12 -28.05 -6.28 -50.92
CA GLY A 12 -27.38 -6.84 -49.73
C GLY A 12 -27.64 -6.04 -48.45
N LEU A 13 -28.77 -5.32 -48.37
CA LEU A 13 -29.16 -4.44 -47.27
C LEU A 13 -30.30 -5.00 -46.41
N ASP A 14 -30.80 -6.20 -46.73
CA ASP A 14 -31.76 -6.88 -45.87
C ASP A 14 -31.11 -7.27 -44.52
N ARG A 15 -31.93 -7.64 -43.53
CA ARG A 15 -31.42 -7.93 -42.17
C ARG A 15 -30.42 -9.08 -42.13
N GLN A 16 -30.59 -10.11 -42.96
CA GLN A 16 -29.72 -11.28 -42.96
C GLN A 16 -28.37 -10.91 -43.59
N SER A 17 -28.38 -10.26 -44.76
CA SER A 17 -27.15 -9.81 -45.43
C SER A 17 -26.34 -8.80 -44.61
N ARG A 18 -27.01 -7.97 -43.81
CA ARG A 18 -26.36 -7.00 -42.88
C ARG A 18 -25.71 -7.67 -41.66
N GLN A 19 -26.11 -8.90 -41.33
CA GLN A 19 -25.53 -9.64 -40.20
C GLN A 19 -24.29 -10.45 -40.60
N GLN A 20 -24.10 -10.71 -41.90
CA GLN A 20 -22.94 -11.43 -42.40
C GLN A 20 -21.65 -10.62 -42.24
N LEU A 21 -20.57 -11.28 -41.84
CA LEU A 21 -19.28 -10.63 -41.60
C LEU A 21 -18.57 -10.18 -42.88
N GLU A 22 -18.86 -10.84 -44.00
CA GLU A 22 -18.39 -10.50 -45.34
C GLU A 22 -19.17 -9.34 -45.98
N SER A 23 -20.18 -8.79 -45.29
CA SER A 23 -21.02 -7.72 -45.82
C SER A 23 -20.21 -6.52 -46.30
N TRP A 24 -20.63 -5.95 -47.44
CA TRP A 24 -20.04 -4.72 -47.99
C TRP A 24 -20.51 -3.47 -47.26
N TRP A 25 -21.45 -3.59 -46.32
CA TRP A 25 -22.05 -2.46 -45.64
C TRP A 25 -21.60 -2.39 -44.18
N ASN A 26 -20.92 -1.31 -43.82
CA ASN A 26 -20.55 -0.99 -42.45
C ASN A 26 -21.55 -0.02 -41.83
N VAL A 27 -22.04 -0.35 -40.62
CA VAL A 27 -22.83 0.60 -39.83
C VAL A 27 -21.93 1.74 -39.35
N GLN A 28 -22.26 2.97 -39.74
CA GLN A 28 -21.55 4.17 -39.29
C GLN A 28 -22.16 4.74 -38.01
N TRP A 29 -23.48 4.73 -37.90
CA TRP A 29 -24.21 5.07 -36.68
C TRP A 29 -25.61 4.46 -36.69
N SER A 30 -26.21 4.35 -35.50
CA SER A 30 -27.60 3.98 -35.34
C SER A 30 -28.22 4.69 -34.15
N THR A 31 -29.45 5.18 -34.32
CA THR A 31 -30.21 5.89 -33.27
C THR A 31 -31.57 5.22 -33.12
N ARG A 32 -32.06 5.14 -31.89
CA ARG A 32 -33.41 4.65 -31.57
C ARG A 32 -34.22 5.72 -30.86
N TRP A 33 -35.50 5.80 -31.18
CA TRP A 33 -36.45 6.69 -30.50
C TRP A 33 -37.87 6.09 -30.52
N GLN A 34 -38.71 6.55 -29.60
CA GLN A 34 -40.08 6.07 -29.46
C GLN A 34 -41.03 6.93 -30.28
N VAL A 35 -41.96 6.30 -31.01
CA VAL A 35 -43.01 6.95 -31.81
C VAL A 35 -44.31 6.16 -31.63
N ALA A 36 -45.32 6.79 -31.04
CA ALA A 36 -46.66 6.21 -30.87
C ALA A 36 -46.67 4.79 -30.26
N GLY A 37 -45.83 4.55 -29.24
CA GLY A 37 -45.70 3.25 -28.58
C GLY A 37 -44.72 2.28 -29.25
N ASP A 38 -44.29 2.52 -30.49
CA ASP A 38 -43.31 1.71 -31.21
C ASP A 38 -41.89 2.31 -31.13
N ILE A 39 -40.87 1.46 -31.02
CA ILE A 39 -39.47 1.90 -31.15
C ILE A 39 -39.09 1.91 -32.63
N ARG A 40 -38.57 3.05 -33.10
CA ARG A 40 -37.99 3.21 -34.44
C ARG A 40 -36.47 3.19 -34.33
N ARG A 41 -35.81 2.54 -35.28
CA ARG A 41 -34.36 2.49 -35.44
C ARG A 41 -33.98 3.09 -36.78
N GLN A 42 -33.07 4.04 -36.76
CA GLN A 42 -32.41 4.59 -37.95
C GLN A 42 -30.97 4.11 -37.96
N THR A 43 -30.50 3.70 -39.13
CA THR A 43 -29.16 3.16 -39.30
C THR A 43 -28.56 3.75 -40.56
N LEU A 44 -27.41 4.42 -40.45
CA LEU A 44 -26.60 4.80 -41.59
C LEU A 44 -25.57 3.71 -41.86
N LEU A 45 -25.61 3.21 -43.10
CA LEU A 45 -24.71 2.21 -43.64
C LEU A 45 -23.83 2.88 -44.70
N GLN A 46 -22.55 2.55 -44.73
CA GLN A 46 -21.62 3.00 -45.76
C GLN A 46 -20.88 1.79 -46.32
N CYS A 47 -20.60 1.81 -47.62
CA CYS A 47 -19.79 0.79 -48.25
C CYS A 47 -18.39 0.68 -47.60
N SER A 48 -17.96 -0.53 -47.30
CA SER A 48 -16.65 -0.85 -46.73
C SER A 48 -15.52 -0.33 -47.62
N CYS A 49 -15.62 -0.43 -48.95
CA CYS A 49 -14.60 0.08 -49.87
C CYS A 49 -14.50 1.62 -49.89
N GLY A 50 -15.49 2.31 -49.31
CA GLY A 50 -15.52 3.77 -49.15
C GLY A 50 -14.83 4.31 -47.89
N TYR A 51 -14.43 3.43 -46.97
CA TYR A 51 -13.85 3.83 -45.69
C TYR A 51 -12.35 3.59 -45.63
N HIS A 52 -11.57 4.65 -45.34
CA HIS A 52 -10.12 4.54 -45.15
C HIS A 52 -9.64 5.39 -43.98
N SER A 53 -8.91 4.74 -43.07
CA SER A 53 -8.57 5.28 -41.75
C SER A 53 -7.54 6.42 -41.79
N LEU A 54 -6.73 6.52 -42.84
CA LEU A 54 -5.77 7.62 -43.02
C LEU A 54 -6.44 8.89 -43.58
N THR A 55 -7.40 8.76 -44.50
CA THR A 55 -8.13 9.90 -45.08
C THR A 55 -9.10 10.51 -44.08
N ALA A 56 -9.74 9.70 -43.23
CA ALA A 56 -10.59 10.21 -42.14
C ALA A 56 -9.82 10.98 -41.05
N ARG A 57 -8.52 10.68 -40.83
CA ARG A 57 -7.65 11.40 -39.88
C ARG A 57 -7.07 12.69 -40.46
N LYS A 58 -6.77 12.74 -41.77
CA LYS A 58 -6.26 13.94 -42.47
C LYS A 58 -7.20 15.15 -42.39
N ALA A 59 -8.50 14.94 -42.14
CA ALA A 59 -9.46 16.04 -41.95
C ALA A 59 -9.36 16.77 -40.58
N LYS A 60 -8.49 16.32 -39.65
CA LYS A 60 -8.39 16.91 -38.29
C LYS A 60 -6.98 17.37 -37.86
N VAL A 61 -5.95 17.28 -38.72
CA VAL A 61 -4.57 17.68 -38.36
C VAL A 61 -3.91 18.47 -39.49
N PRO A 62 -3.24 19.62 -39.21
CA PRO A 62 -2.48 20.38 -40.20
C PRO A 62 -1.38 19.53 -40.85
N MET A 63 -1.15 19.78 -42.15
CA MET A 63 -0.40 18.94 -43.10
C MET A 63 1.06 18.62 -42.73
N GLN A 64 1.67 19.32 -41.77
CA GLN A 64 3.12 19.32 -41.55
C GLN A 64 3.66 18.20 -40.62
N ILE A 65 2.82 17.45 -39.89
CA ILE A 65 3.29 16.44 -38.92
C ILE A 65 3.20 15.00 -39.46
N ALA A 66 2.57 14.79 -40.62
CA ALA A 66 2.19 13.46 -41.09
C ALA A 66 3.26 12.73 -41.93
N GLU A 67 4.27 13.42 -42.45
CA GLU A 67 5.23 12.83 -43.40
C GLU A 67 6.49 12.22 -42.74
N GLU A 68 6.82 12.57 -41.49
CA GLU A 68 8.06 12.10 -40.83
C GLU A 68 7.92 10.80 -40.02
N LYS A 69 6.72 10.26 -39.84
CA LYS A 69 6.53 8.99 -39.10
C LYS A 69 5.99 7.91 -40.03
N GLY A 70 6.88 6.98 -40.36
CA GLY A 70 6.56 5.76 -41.11
C GLY A 70 5.28 5.07 -40.62
N THR A 71 4.62 4.40 -41.56
CA THR A 71 3.37 3.63 -41.45
C THR A 71 2.78 3.53 -40.02
N PRO A 72 1.66 4.20 -39.72
CA PRO A 72 1.06 4.14 -38.39
C PRO A 72 0.50 2.73 -38.16
N SER A 73 1.09 2.02 -37.19
CA SER A 73 0.68 0.69 -36.72
C SER A 73 -0.78 0.61 -36.22
N ASN A 74 -1.49 1.74 -36.13
CA ASN A 74 -2.85 1.88 -35.60
C ASN A 74 -3.92 2.26 -36.66
N ALA A 75 -3.67 2.02 -37.94
CA ALA A 75 -4.70 2.18 -38.97
C ALA A 75 -5.79 1.09 -38.80
N ARG A 76 -7.06 1.48 -38.59
CA ARG A 76 -8.19 0.53 -38.67
C ARG A 76 -8.17 -0.09 -40.07
N ARG A 77 -7.97 -1.41 -40.13
CA ARG A 77 -7.89 -2.19 -41.38
C ARG A 77 -9.28 -2.71 -41.71
N ASN A 78 -9.85 -2.26 -42.82
CA ASN A 78 -11.15 -2.75 -43.31
C ASN A 78 -10.96 -4.10 -44.03
N PRO A 79 -11.96 -5.00 -44.08
CA PRO A 79 -11.86 -6.27 -44.81
C PRO A 79 -11.60 -6.09 -46.32
N TYR A 80 -12.09 -4.98 -46.87
CA TYR A 80 -11.93 -4.60 -48.26
C TYR A 80 -10.88 -3.49 -48.42
N ASP A 81 -10.24 -3.42 -49.58
CA ASP A 81 -9.35 -2.30 -49.92
C ASP A 81 -10.15 -1.05 -50.24
N PHE A 82 -9.55 0.12 -50.00
CA PHE A 82 -10.19 1.40 -50.25
C PHE A 82 -10.20 1.71 -51.74
N THR A 83 -11.38 1.95 -52.30
CA THR A 83 -11.58 2.31 -53.71
C THR A 83 -12.22 3.70 -53.87
N GLY A 84 -12.43 4.44 -52.78
CA GLY A 84 -13.14 5.73 -52.82
C GLY A 84 -14.64 5.62 -53.07
N CYS A 85 -15.25 4.46 -52.81
CA CYS A 85 -16.69 4.26 -53.02
C CYS A 85 -17.55 5.22 -52.17
N LEU A 86 -18.50 5.92 -52.80
CA LEU A 86 -19.39 6.88 -52.13
C LEU A 86 -20.72 6.26 -51.68
N ALA A 87 -20.90 4.96 -51.89
CA ALA A 87 -22.17 4.30 -51.60
C ALA A 87 -22.47 4.33 -50.10
N HIS A 88 -23.63 4.87 -49.75
CA HIS A 88 -24.15 4.98 -48.40
C HIS A 88 -25.68 4.96 -48.43
N VAL A 89 -26.29 4.42 -47.38
CA VAL A 89 -27.73 4.33 -47.27
C VAL A 89 -28.16 4.44 -45.82
N GLU A 90 -29.21 5.20 -45.60
CA GLU A 90 -29.88 5.34 -44.34
C GLU A 90 -31.21 4.58 -44.39
N ILE A 91 -31.41 3.68 -43.43
CA ILE A 91 -32.61 2.86 -43.31
C ILE A 91 -33.29 3.20 -41.99
N THR A 92 -34.57 3.55 -42.04
CA THR A 92 -35.44 3.68 -40.87
C THR A 92 -36.40 2.50 -40.83
N GLU A 93 -36.32 1.71 -39.77
CA GLU A 93 -37.13 0.51 -39.55
C GLU A 93 -37.77 0.52 -38.16
N ARG A 94 -38.92 -0.15 -38.03
CA ARG A 94 -39.51 -0.45 -36.73
C ARG A 94 -38.73 -1.56 -36.05
N ASP A 95 -38.40 -1.37 -34.77
CA ASP A 95 -37.50 -2.29 -34.06
C ASP A 95 -38.14 -3.67 -33.85
N SER A 96 -39.46 -3.72 -33.58
CA SER A 96 -40.20 -4.94 -33.25
C SER A 96 -40.30 -5.95 -34.39
N ASP A 97 -40.64 -5.50 -35.61
CA ASP A 97 -40.89 -6.40 -36.75
C ASP A 97 -40.00 -6.12 -37.97
N GLY A 98 -39.20 -5.05 -37.94
CA GLY A 98 -38.35 -4.64 -39.06
C GLY A 98 -39.09 -4.04 -40.23
N ALA A 99 -40.35 -3.63 -40.05
CA ALA A 99 -41.06 -2.89 -41.10
C ALA A 99 -40.32 -1.60 -41.42
N VAL A 100 -39.85 -1.49 -42.66
CA VAL A 100 -39.05 -0.36 -43.14
C VAL A 100 -40.00 0.77 -43.54
N SER A 101 -39.77 1.95 -42.98
CA SER A 101 -40.55 3.16 -43.26
C SER A 101 -39.82 4.15 -44.17
N ARG A 102 -38.48 4.10 -44.21
CA ARG A 102 -37.68 5.00 -45.05
C ARG A 102 -36.37 4.36 -45.48
N ILE A 103 -35.99 4.58 -46.74
CA ILE A 103 -34.66 4.29 -47.29
C ILE A 103 -34.22 5.55 -48.05
N MET A 104 -33.06 6.10 -47.72
CA MET A 104 -32.47 7.24 -48.43
C MET A 104 -30.97 7.06 -48.58
N GLY A 105 -30.39 7.42 -49.72
CA GLY A 105 -28.94 7.40 -49.87
C GLY A 105 -28.49 7.27 -51.33
N TYR A 106 -27.20 7.05 -51.50
CA TYR A 106 -26.54 6.82 -52.77
C TYR A 106 -26.07 5.37 -52.85
N LEU A 107 -26.65 4.57 -53.74
CA LEU A 107 -26.38 3.13 -53.83
C LEU A 107 -25.44 2.76 -54.98
N CYS A 108 -24.94 3.74 -55.75
CA CYS A 108 -24.06 3.45 -56.87
C CYS A 108 -22.64 3.18 -56.37
N HIS A 109 -22.13 2.00 -56.70
CA HIS A 109 -20.74 1.61 -56.46
C HIS A 109 -19.88 1.91 -57.69
N ASN A 110 -18.60 2.28 -57.48
CA ASN A 110 -17.62 2.38 -58.57
C ASN A 110 -17.15 0.99 -59.02
N ASP A 111 -16.53 0.90 -60.19
CA ASP A 111 -16.20 -0.40 -60.79
C ASP A 111 -15.11 -1.16 -60.03
N GLU A 112 -14.17 -0.43 -59.42
CA GLU A 112 -13.19 -1.00 -58.49
C GLU A 112 -13.87 -1.62 -57.26
N CYS A 113 -14.92 -1.00 -56.72
CA CYS A 113 -15.68 -1.56 -55.60
C CYS A 113 -16.46 -2.82 -56.02
N LYS A 114 -17.08 -2.82 -57.20
CA LYS A 114 -17.84 -3.98 -57.70
C LYS A 114 -16.95 -5.21 -57.92
N SER A 115 -15.69 -4.98 -58.30
CA SER A 115 -14.67 -6.03 -58.49
C SER A 115 -13.85 -6.32 -57.23
N SER A 116 -14.10 -5.62 -56.13
CA SER A 116 -13.35 -5.80 -54.90
C SER A 116 -13.66 -7.15 -54.26
N VAL A 117 -12.61 -7.79 -53.74
CA VAL A 117 -12.70 -9.06 -53.00
C VAL A 117 -12.21 -8.84 -51.58
N LEU A 118 -12.63 -9.72 -50.68
CA LEU A 118 -12.22 -9.69 -49.29
C LEU A 118 -10.70 -9.93 -49.21
N LYS A 119 -9.94 -8.94 -48.71
CA LYS A 119 -8.48 -9.00 -48.60
C LYS A 119 -8.02 -9.36 -47.19
N ARG A 120 -8.89 -9.17 -46.19
CA ARG A 120 -8.57 -9.38 -44.77
C ARG A 120 -9.75 -10.02 -44.07
N ILE A 121 -9.46 -10.88 -43.10
CA ILE A 121 -10.48 -11.55 -42.27
C ILE A 121 -11.21 -10.49 -41.42
N PRO A 122 -12.55 -10.38 -41.50
CA PRO A 122 -13.33 -9.51 -40.64
C PRO A 122 -13.15 -9.85 -39.15
N ALA A 123 -13.35 -8.87 -38.28
CA ALA A 123 -13.32 -9.11 -36.84
C ALA A 123 -14.54 -9.95 -36.44
N ILE A 124 -14.32 -11.23 -36.13
CA ILE A 124 -15.37 -12.13 -35.62
C ILE A 124 -15.65 -11.77 -34.14
N PRO A 125 -16.87 -11.28 -33.81
CA PRO A 125 -17.23 -10.93 -32.45
C PRO A 125 -17.29 -12.17 -31.55
N LEU A 126 -17.02 -11.96 -30.27
CA LEU A 126 -17.19 -12.99 -29.27
C LEU A 126 -18.68 -13.11 -28.88
N HIS A 127 -19.15 -14.34 -28.69
CA HIS A 127 -20.54 -14.62 -28.30
C HIS A 127 -20.89 -13.98 -26.94
N LEU A 128 -22.12 -13.45 -26.82
CA LEU A 128 -22.59 -12.72 -25.64
C LEU A 128 -22.47 -13.54 -24.34
N HIS A 129 -22.87 -14.81 -24.39
CA HIS A 129 -22.80 -15.68 -23.21
C HIS A 129 -21.36 -15.91 -22.72
N VAL A 130 -20.35 -15.82 -23.59
CA VAL A 130 -18.95 -15.89 -23.13
C VAL A 130 -18.59 -14.65 -22.31
N TYR A 131 -19.07 -13.46 -22.71
CA TYR A 131 -18.88 -12.26 -21.90
C TYR A 131 -19.63 -12.34 -20.57
N GLU A 132 -20.85 -12.88 -20.55
CA GLU A 132 -21.63 -13.05 -19.31
C GLU A 132 -20.88 -13.90 -18.29
N VAL A 133 -20.44 -15.11 -18.70
CA VAL A 133 -19.67 -16.02 -17.85
C VAL A 133 -18.31 -15.43 -17.46
N ALA A 134 -17.63 -14.73 -18.37
CA ALA A 134 -16.35 -14.07 -18.07
C ALA A 134 -16.51 -12.91 -17.09
N LEU A 135 -17.61 -12.13 -17.19
CA LEU A 135 -17.91 -11.03 -16.29
C LEU A 135 -18.22 -11.52 -14.88
N GLU A 136 -18.95 -12.63 -14.75
CA GLU A 136 -19.23 -13.24 -13.45
C GLU A 136 -17.94 -13.72 -12.77
N GLN A 137 -17.09 -14.43 -13.49
CA GLN A 137 -15.77 -14.82 -13.00
C GLN A 137 -14.93 -13.61 -12.57
N LEU A 138 -14.92 -12.55 -13.37
CA LEU A 138 -14.16 -11.34 -13.05
C LEU A 138 -14.70 -10.62 -11.81
N LYS A 139 -16.02 -10.59 -11.61
CA LYS A 139 -16.65 -10.07 -10.39
C LYS A 139 -16.26 -10.87 -9.14
N SER A 140 -16.01 -12.16 -9.30
CA SER A 140 -15.52 -13.05 -8.24
C SER A 140 -14.00 -13.03 -8.07
N GLY A 141 -13.28 -12.11 -8.73
CA GLY A 141 -11.84 -11.94 -8.60
C GLY A 141 -10.98 -12.88 -9.45
N ALA A 142 -11.57 -13.58 -10.43
CA ALA A 142 -10.81 -14.46 -11.30
C ALA A 142 -9.81 -13.69 -12.18
N SER A 143 -8.62 -14.27 -12.38
CA SER A 143 -7.63 -13.75 -13.33
C SER A 143 -8.04 -14.01 -14.79
N ILE A 144 -7.47 -13.27 -15.74
CA ILE A 144 -7.70 -13.54 -17.18
C ILE A 144 -7.26 -14.95 -17.57
N ALA A 145 -6.20 -15.46 -16.94
CA ALA A 145 -5.75 -16.84 -17.15
C ALA A 145 -6.82 -17.85 -16.68
N ALA A 146 -7.45 -17.62 -15.52
CA ALA A 146 -8.55 -18.45 -15.05
C ALA A 146 -9.79 -18.35 -15.97
N ILE A 147 -10.12 -17.16 -16.46
CA ILE A 147 -11.21 -16.95 -17.42
C ILE A 147 -10.95 -17.71 -18.73
N GLN A 148 -9.72 -17.67 -19.24
CA GLN A 148 -9.31 -18.44 -20.43
C GLN A 148 -9.37 -19.95 -20.19
N ALA A 149 -8.90 -20.43 -19.03
CA ALA A 149 -8.98 -21.84 -18.67
C ALA A 149 -10.44 -22.32 -18.59
N LYS A 150 -11.33 -21.55 -17.96
CA LYS A 150 -12.76 -21.86 -17.92
C LYS A 150 -13.40 -21.83 -19.30
N ASN A 151 -13.01 -20.86 -20.14
CA ASN A 151 -13.49 -20.80 -21.53
C ASN A 151 -13.10 -22.05 -22.31
N ASN A 152 -11.85 -22.51 -22.21
CA ASN A 152 -11.41 -23.76 -22.82
C ASN A 152 -12.18 -24.98 -22.29
N ALA A 153 -12.42 -25.05 -20.98
CA ALA A 153 -13.22 -26.13 -20.39
C ALA A 153 -14.66 -26.14 -20.93
N MET A 154 -15.30 -24.97 -21.03
CA MET A 154 -16.67 -24.85 -21.56
C MET A 154 -16.76 -25.07 -23.06
N LEU A 155 -15.72 -24.74 -23.83
CA LEU A 155 -15.62 -25.11 -25.24
C LEU A 155 -15.59 -26.63 -25.40
N ASN A 156 -14.76 -27.31 -24.60
CA ASN A 156 -14.63 -28.76 -24.64
C ASN A 156 -15.92 -29.47 -24.22
N SER A 157 -16.62 -28.94 -23.22
CA SER A 157 -17.88 -29.51 -22.72
C SER A 157 -19.12 -29.03 -23.48
N ARG A 158 -18.95 -28.21 -24.52
CA ARG A 158 -20.03 -27.47 -25.21
C ARG A 158 -21.02 -26.75 -24.29
N GLY A 159 -20.52 -26.16 -23.21
CA GLY A 159 -21.33 -25.59 -22.12
C GLY A 159 -21.88 -24.17 -22.35
N TYR A 160 -21.65 -23.55 -23.52
CA TYR A 160 -22.18 -22.22 -23.81
C TYR A 160 -23.54 -22.29 -24.54
N HIS A 161 -24.45 -21.35 -24.24
CA HIS A 161 -25.70 -21.13 -24.99
C HIS A 161 -25.49 -21.16 -26.51
N ASP A 162 -26.45 -21.79 -27.19
CA ASP A 162 -26.52 -21.94 -28.65
C ASP A 162 -25.36 -22.74 -29.26
N MET A 163 -24.48 -23.33 -28.45
CA MET A 163 -23.35 -24.10 -28.96
C MET A 163 -23.78 -25.43 -29.56
N GLU A 164 -24.93 -26.00 -29.18
CA GLU A 164 -25.45 -27.23 -29.79
C GLU A 164 -25.81 -27.04 -31.27
N THR A 165 -26.38 -25.89 -31.61
CA THR A 165 -26.78 -25.51 -32.97
C THR A 165 -25.71 -24.70 -33.71
N TYR A 166 -24.53 -24.53 -33.11
CA TYR A 166 -23.42 -23.77 -33.68
C TYR A 166 -22.79 -24.50 -34.87
N ASP A 167 -22.86 -23.83 -36.02
CA ASP A 167 -22.14 -24.21 -37.24
C ASP A 167 -21.01 -23.20 -37.51
N PRO A 168 -19.73 -23.59 -37.34
CA PRO A 168 -18.59 -22.71 -37.59
C PRO A 168 -18.51 -22.15 -39.02
N SER A 169 -19.16 -22.79 -40.00
CA SER A 169 -19.11 -22.37 -41.40
C SER A 169 -20.04 -21.20 -41.71
N THR A 170 -21.08 -21.00 -40.90
CA THR A 170 -22.12 -19.97 -41.11
C THR A 170 -22.26 -18.99 -39.94
N ALA A 171 -21.63 -19.26 -38.80
CA ALA A 171 -21.76 -18.43 -37.61
C ALA A 171 -20.97 -17.11 -37.70
N ASN A 172 -21.64 -16.01 -37.35
CA ASN A 172 -21.07 -14.67 -37.31
C ASN A 172 -20.44 -14.31 -35.95
N TYR A 173 -20.13 -15.30 -35.12
CA TYR A 173 -19.51 -15.13 -33.82
C TYR A 173 -18.63 -16.34 -33.47
N ARG A 174 -17.77 -16.16 -32.47
CA ARG A 174 -16.90 -17.21 -31.92
C ARG A 174 -17.14 -17.36 -30.42
N TYR A 175 -16.76 -18.52 -29.89
CA TYR A 175 -16.76 -18.78 -28.45
C TYR A 175 -15.36 -18.73 -27.81
N ASN A 176 -14.30 -18.90 -28.60
CA ASN A 176 -12.92 -18.83 -28.10
C ASN A 176 -12.61 -17.43 -27.58
N PHE A 177 -12.28 -17.29 -26.30
CA PHE A 177 -11.87 -16.04 -25.68
C PHE A 177 -10.40 -15.75 -25.97
N LEU A 178 -10.10 -14.67 -26.70
CA LEU A 178 -8.75 -14.30 -27.11
C LEU A 178 -8.20 -13.16 -26.24
N PRO A 179 -6.87 -12.98 -26.17
CA PRO A 179 -6.26 -11.92 -25.36
C PRO A 179 -6.82 -10.51 -25.65
N ARG A 180 -7.15 -10.21 -26.91
CA ARG A 180 -7.75 -8.92 -27.33
C ARG A 180 -9.15 -8.65 -26.75
N ASP A 181 -9.87 -9.69 -26.34
CA ASP A 181 -11.23 -9.55 -25.79
C ASP A 181 -11.21 -9.04 -24.35
N SER A 182 -10.10 -9.23 -23.64
CA SER A 182 -9.90 -8.73 -22.27
C SER A 182 -10.17 -7.23 -22.14
N SER A 183 -9.74 -6.42 -23.12
CA SER A 183 -9.97 -4.97 -23.10
C SER A 183 -11.45 -4.60 -23.12
N TYR A 184 -12.25 -5.31 -23.93
CA TYR A 184 -13.70 -5.07 -23.97
C TYR A 184 -14.40 -5.65 -22.75
N LEU A 185 -13.95 -6.82 -22.24
CA LEU A 185 -14.42 -7.38 -20.98
C LEU A 185 -14.23 -6.39 -19.83
N TYR A 186 -13.04 -5.77 -19.70
CA TYR A 186 -12.78 -4.75 -18.68
C TYR A 186 -13.62 -3.49 -18.86
N HIS A 187 -13.86 -3.07 -20.11
CA HIS A 187 -14.80 -1.99 -20.37
C HIS A 187 -16.21 -2.35 -19.91
N LEU A 188 -16.70 -3.56 -20.19
CA LEU A 188 -18.01 -4.04 -19.72
C LEU A 188 -18.07 -4.11 -18.19
N PHE A 189 -17.00 -4.60 -17.57
CA PHE A 189 -16.87 -4.66 -16.12
C PHE A 189 -16.94 -3.27 -15.49
N ASN A 190 -16.13 -2.33 -15.95
CA ASN A 190 -16.15 -0.94 -15.47
C ASN A 190 -17.50 -0.27 -15.71
N LYS A 191 -18.09 -0.48 -16.89
CA LYS A 191 -19.45 0.00 -17.20
C LYS A 191 -20.48 -0.56 -16.21
N SER A 192 -20.37 -1.82 -15.81
CA SER A 192 -21.26 -2.43 -14.81
C SER A 192 -21.12 -1.81 -13.42
N GLN A 193 -19.98 -1.18 -13.11
CA GLN A 193 -19.76 -0.41 -11.88
C GLN A 193 -20.19 1.06 -11.99
N GLY A 194 -20.74 1.47 -13.14
CA GLY A 194 -21.12 2.85 -13.44
C GLY A 194 -19.94 3.74 -13.86
N ILE A 195 -18.84 3.15 -14.34
CA ILE A 195 -17.62 3.89 -14.71
C ILE A 195 -17.48 3.91 -16.23
N ASN A 196 -17.46 5.12 -16.79
CA ASN A 196 -17.31 5.30 -18.24
C ASN A 196 -15.83 5.48 -18.60
N THR A 197 -15.19 4.42 -19.07
CA THR A 197 -13.77 4.46 -19.46
C THR A 197 -13.51 5.15 -20.80
N ARG A 198 -14.55 5.64 -21.49
CA ARG A 198 -14.41 6.36 -22.77
C ARG A 198 -14.20 7.86 -22.56
N VAL A 199 -14.45 8.37 -21.36
CA VAL A 199 -14.18 9.75 -20.98
C VAL A 199 -12.97 9.80 -20.04
N PRO A 200 -12.24 10.92 -20.00
CA PRO A 200 -11.20 11.11 -19.00
C PRO A 200 -11.74 10.98 -17.56
N PRO A 201 -10.97 10.38 -16.65
CA PRO A 201 -11.42 10.01 -15.30
C PRO A 201 -11.94 11.19 -14.46
N GLN A 202 -11.43 12.41 -14.68
CA GLN A 202 -11.90 13.61 -13.97
C GLN A 202 -13.38 13.94 -14.26
N TYR A 203 -13.90 13.57 -15.44
CA TYR A 203 -15.29 13.82 -15.78
C TYR A 203 -16.21 12.84 -15.06
N ASN A 204 -15.83 11.56 -14.96
CA ASN A 204 -16.58 10.60 -14.15
C ASN A 204 -16.73 11.11 -12.72
N LEU A 205 -15.62 11.52 -12.09
CA LEU A 205 -15.64 12.04 -10.73
C LEU A 205 -16.48 13.32 -10.60
N HIS A 206 -16.38 14.25 -11.55
CA HIS A 206 -17.17 15.48 -11.52
C HIS A 206 -18.67 15.20 -11.58
N GLU A 207 -19.08 14.33 -12.50
CA GLU A 207 -20.48 13.96 -12.71
C GLU A 207 -21.04 13.16 -11.52
N TRP A 208 -20.23 12.31 -10.87
CA TRP A 208 -20.66 11.58 -9.67
C TRP A 208 -20.94 12.51 -8.48
N LEU A 209 -20.24 13.64 -8.41
CA LEU A 209 -20.34 14.61 -7.32
C LEU A 209 -21.33 15.75 -7.61
N ASP A 210 -21.82 15.91 -8.83
CA ASP A 210 -22.78 16.95 -9.19
C ASP A 210 -24.22 16.45 -8.99
N PRO A 211 -25.01 17.00 -8.04
CA PRO A 211 -26.40 16.61 -7.80
C PRO A 211 -27.32 16.79 -9.01
N TYR A 212 -26.93 17.61 -9.99
CA TYR A 212 -27.70 17.86 -11.22
C TYR A 212 -27.31 16.92 -12.37
N SER A 213 -26.27 16.11 -12.20
CA SER A 213 -25.85 15.15 -13.21
C SER A 213 -26.77 13.94 -13.25
N SER A 214 -27.06 13.45 -14.46
CA SER A 214 -27.68 12.13 -14.66
C SER A 214 -26.84 10.95 -14.14
N CYS A 215 -25.55 11.18 -13.88
CA CYS A 215 -24.61 10.20 -13.34
C CYS A 215 -24.30 10.44 -11.85
N PHE A 216 -25.06 11.29 -11.16
CA PHE A 216 -24.88 11.58 -9.73
C PHE A 216 -24.86 10.31 -8.88
N ARG A 217 -23.93 10.23 -7.91
CA ARG A 217 -23.78 9.10 -7.01
C ARG A 217 -23.81 9.57 -5.55
N PRO A 218 -24.94 9.42 -4.84
CA PRO A 218 -25.10 9.99 -3.50
C PRO A 218 -24.11 9.39 -2.49
N GLU A 219 -23.77 8.12 -2.61
CA GLU A 219 -22.83 7.45 -1.69
C GLU A 219 -21.40 8.00 -1.84
N ILE A 220 -21.00 8.31 -3.08
CA ILE A 220 -19.69 8.94 -3.35
C ILE A 220 -19.70 10.38 -2.87
N HIS A 221 -20.76 11.13 -3.18
CA HIS A 221 -20.91 12.51 -2.72
C HIS A 221 -20.88 12.64 -1.20
N GLN A 222 -21.55 11.75 -0.47
CA GLN A 222 -21.56 11.75 1.00
C GLN A 222 -20.19 11.44 1.61
N ALA A 223 -19.42 10.54 0.99
CA ALA A 223 -18.08 10.19 1.49
C ALA A 223 -17.01 11.23 1.13
N VAL A 224 -17.23 12.07 0.11
CA VAL A 224 -16.29 13.11 -0.33
C VAL A 224 -16.67 14.45 0.31
N PHE A 225 -15.99 14.81 1.39
CA PHE A 225 -16.25 16.08 2.10
C PHE A 225 -15.59 17.29 1.42
N HIS A 226 -14.63 17.06 0.53
CA HIS A 226 -14.02 18.12 -0.26
C HIS A 226 -13.61 17.63 -1.64
N TYR A 227 -13.98 18.41 -2.66
CA TYR A 227 -13.57 18.20 -4.04
C TYR A 227 -13.18 19.52 -4.68
N SER A 228 -12.04 19.54 -5.37
CA SER A 228 -11.64 20.63 -6.25
C SER A 228 -11.21 20.06 -7.59
N LYS A 229 -11.87 20.53 -8.66
CA LYS A 229 -11.57 20.14 -10.04
C LYS A 229 -10.27 20.78 -10.50
N ARG A 230 -9.62 20.13 -11.46
CA ARG A 230 -8.48 20.71 -12.18
C ARG A 230 -9.01 21.57 -13.34
N ALA A 231 -9.21 22.88 -13.13
CA ALA A 231 -9.80 23.77 -14.12
C ALA A 231 -8.74 24.52 -14.96
N GLU A 232 -7.69 25.03 -14.32
CA GLU A 232 -6.69 25.90 -14.96
C GLU A 232 -5.23 25.46 -14.74
N ALA A 233 -4.30 26.15 -15.42
CA ALA A 233 -2.86 25.95 -15.24
C ALA A 233 -2.44 26.45 -13.84
N GLY A 234 -1.97 25.53 -12.99
CA GLY A 234 -1.66 25.80 -11.58
C GLY A 234 -2.57 25.04 -10.62
N ASP A 235 -3.77 24.66 -11.08
CA ASP A 235 -4.73 23.93 -10.26
C ASP A 235 -4.31 22.48 -10.00
N ARG A 236 -4.77 22.00 -8.84
CA ARG A 236 -4.63 20.61 -8.41
C ARG A 236 -6.00 19.97 -8.37
N LEU A 237 -6.07 18.74 -8.83
CA LEU A 237 -7.16 17.86 -8.41
C LEU A 237 -7.01 17.65 -6.89
N LYS A 238 -8.07 17.89 -6.12
CA LYS A 238 -8.12 17.60 -4.68
C LYS A 238 -9.39 16.79 -4.41
N VAL A 239 -9.26 15.69 -3.70
CA VAL A 239 -10.36 14.83 -3.27
C VAL A 239 -10.08 14.39 -1.85
N CYS A 240 -10.93 14.76 -0.91
CA CYS A 240 -10.82 14.32 0.47
C CYS A 240 -11.99 13.43 0.82
N ILE A 241 -11.68 12.25 1.34
CA ILE A 241 -12.65 11.19 1.63
C ILE A 241 -12.68 10.95 3.14
N ALA A 242 -13.88 11.01 3.72
CA ALA A 242 -14.17 10.56 5.08
C ALA A 242 -15.61 10.05 5.12
N THR A 243 -15.77 8.74 5.28
CA THR A 243 -17.10 8.12 5.48
C THR A 243 -17.63 8.43 6.87
N GLU A 244 -18.91 8.16 7.14
CA GLU A 244 -19.49 8.40 8.46
C GLU A 244 -18.77 7.61 9.57
N ASP A 245 -18.44 6.33 9.31
CA ASP A 245 -17.66 5.50 10.22
C ASP A 245 -16.28 6.13 10.54
N MET A 246 -15.65 6.77 9.55
CA MET A 246 -14.37 7.46 9.71
C MET A 246 -14.52 8.77 10.51
N ASN A 247 -15.60 9.53 10.27
CA ASN A 247 -15.89 10.76 11.01
C ASN A 247 -16.15 10.45 12.50
N GLN A 248 -16.94 9.42 12.79
CA GLN A 248 -17.19 8.96 14.15
C GLN A 248 -15.88 8.50 14.82
N SER A 249 -15.10 7.68 14.12
CA SER A 249 -13.81 7.19 14.63
C SER A 249 -12.80 8.31 14.89
N ALA A 250 -12.83 9.39 14.11
CA ALA A 250 -11.94 10.53 14.32
C ALA A 250 -12.23 11.17 15.69
N TRP A 251 -13.51 11.40 15.98
CA TRP A 251 -13.94 11.93 17.27
C TRP A 251 -13.68 10.96 18.42
N GLU A 252 -13.89 9.67 18.22
CA GLU A 252 -13.72 8.67 19.28
C GLU A 252 -12.26 8.43 19.64
N TYR A 253 -11.37 8.32 18.64
CA TYR A 253 -10.01 7.82 18.86
C TYR A 253 -8.93 8.90 18.79
N THR A 254 -9.23 10.08 18.25
CA THR A 254 -8.20 11.07 17.87
C THR A 254 -8.45 12.46 18.44
N HIS A 255 -9.69 12.85 18.66
CA HIS A 255 -9.97 14.07 19.39
C HIS A 255 -9.41 13.96 20.82
N HIS A 256 -8.64 14.96 21.24
CA HIS A 256 -7.90 14.97 22.52
C HIS A 256 -6.96 13.78 22.71
N SER A 257 -6.57 13.16 21.61
CA SER A 257 -5.76 11.94 21.57
C SER A 257 -4.65 12.08 20.53
N ILE A 258 -4.08 10.95 20.09
CA ILE A 258 -2.98 10.85 19.12
C ILE A 258 -3.52 10.72 17.70
N LEU A 259 -3.05 11.59 16.81
CA LEU A 259 -3.22 11.50 15.36
C LEU A 259 -1.96 10.93 14.71
N MET A 260 -2.08 10.02 13.77
CA MET A 260 -1.01 9.62 12.86
C MET A 260 -1.29 10.20 11.48
N LEU A 261 -0.25 10.75 10.83
CA LEU A 261 -0.32 11.25 9.47
C LEU A 261 0.90 10.74 8.68
N ASP A 262 0.66 10.19 7.50
CA ASP A 262 1.72 9.73 6.61
C ASP A 262 1.26 9.75 5.15
N GLY A 263 2.21 9.93 4.24
CA GLY A 263 2.02 9.99 2.80
C GLY A 263 2.42 8.70 2.09
N THR A 264 1.65 8.29 1.09
CA THR A 264 1.98 7.15 0.22
C THR A 264 1.77 7.48 -1.25
N PHE A 265 2.52 6.78 -2.10
CA PHE A 265 2.59 7.00 -3.54
C PHE A 265 2.33 5.71 -4.32
N GLY A 266 1.97 5.85 -5.61
CA GLY A 266 1.91 4.75 -6.56
C GLY A 266 0.65 3.87 -6.50
N LEU A 267 -0.47 4.41 -6.02
CA LEU A 267 -1.73 3.64 -5.92
C LEU A 267 -2.53 3.59 -7.22
N CYS A 268 -2.41 4.60 -8.07
CA CYS A 268 -3.12 4.69 -9.35
C CYS A 268 -2.17 5.03 -10.50
N SER A 269 -2.66 4.88 -11.73
CA SER A 269 -1.92 5.19 -12.96
C SER A 269 -1.61 6.68 -13.11
N SER A 270 -2.39 7.51 -12.41
CA SER A 270 -2.15 8.94 -12.30
C SER A 270 -1.18 9.29 -11.16
N ARG A 271 -0.47 10.39 -11.35
CA ARG A 271 0.46 11.01 -10.41
C ARG A 271 -0.28 11.71 -9.26
N LEU A 272 -0.98 10.93 -8.43
CA LEU A 272 -1.64 11.39 -7.23
C LEU A 272 -0.83 11.03 -5.98
N LEU A 273 -0.85 11.94 -5.03
CA LEU A 273 -0.39 11.71 -3.67
C LEU A 273 -1.60 11.32 -2.82
N LEU A 274 -1.42 10.33 -1.94
CA LEU A 274 -2.40 9.99 -0.91
C LEU A 274 -1.77 10.24 0.46
N PHE A 275 -2.39 11.09 1.26
CA PHE A 275 -2.13 11.18 2.70
C PHE A 275 -3.25 10.51 3.47
N ILE A 276 -2.89 9.82 4.55
CA ILE A 276 -3.84 9.09 5.38
C ILE A 276 -3.74 9.63 6.81
N ALA A 277 -4.85 10.16 7.32
CA ALA A 277 -5.01 10.39 8.75
C ALA A 277 -5.48 9.09 9.41
N MET A 278 -4.84 8.69 10.50
CA MET A 278 -5.14 7.45 11.19
C MET A 278 -5.12 7.64 12.71
N GLY A 279 -6.08 7.03 13.40
CA GLY A 279 -6.15 6.99 14.86
C GLY A 279 -5.75 5.62 15.39
N VAL A 280 -5.66 5.49 16.71
CA VAL A 280 -5.42 4.21 17.39
C VAL A 280 -6.61 3.90 18.28
N ASP A 281 -7.25 2.76 18.07
CA ASP A 281 -8.38 2.33 18.90
C ASP A 281 -7.95 1.79 20.27
N ALA A 282 -8.96 1.42 21.09
CA ALA A 282 -8.75 0.84 22.40
C ALA A 282 -7.97 -0.50 22.39
N GLU A 283 -7.95 -1.22 21.26
CA GLU A 283 -7.20 -2.46 21.05
C GLU A 283 -5.79 -2.24 20.50
N ARG A 284 -5.35 -0.97 20.40
CA ARG A 284 -4.09 -0.55 19.78
C ARG A 284 -3.97 -0.93 18.31
N LYS A 285 -5.08 -0.91 17.57
CA LYS A 285 -5.11 -1.09 16.12
C LYS A 285 -5.33 0.25 15.43
N GLY A 286 -4.71 0.41 14.26
CA GLY A 286 -4.87 1.61 13.43
C GLY A 286 -6.25 1.69 12.79
N VAL A 287 -6.85 2.88 12.79
CA VAL A 287 -8.15 3.15 12.19
C VAL A 287 -8.02 4.31 11.19
N PRO A 288 -8.25 4.11 9.88
CA PRO A 288 -8.19 5.20 8.92
C PRO A 288 -9.33 6.20 9.17
N LEU A 289 -9.03 7.49 9.18
CA LEU A 289 -9.96 8.56 9.58
C LEU A 289 -10.25 9.57 8.46
N ALA A 290 -9.29 9.76 7.57
CA ALA A 290 -9.46 10.55 6.35
C ALA A 290 -8.41 10.14 5.32
N LEU A 291 -8.79 10.22 4.04
CA LEU A 291 -7.88 10.08 2.91
C LEU A 291 -7.84 11.41 2.15
N PHE A 292 -6.63 11.93 1.93
CA PHE A 292 -6.40 13.17 1.20
C PHE A 292 -5.68 12.84 -0.11
N LEU A 293 -6.42 12.86 -1.22
CA LEU A 293 -5.89 12.61 -2.55
C LEU A 293 -5.72 13.92 -3.30
N PHE A 294 -4.53 14.19 -3.81
CA PHE A 294 -4.32 15.36 -4.65
C PHE A 294 -3.22 15.19 -5.69
N SER A 295 -3.33 15.92 -6.80
CA SER A 295 -2.32 15.90 -7.86
C SER A 295 -1.19 16.88 -7.57
N ALA A 296 -0.02 16.63 -8.19
CA ALA A 296 1.02 17.63 -8.32
C ALA A 296 0.52 18.87 -9.11
N PRO A 297 1.11 20.06 -8.93
CA PRO A 297 0.70 21.25 -9.68
C PRO A 297 1.11 21.08 -11.16
N THR A 298 0.32 21.67 -12.05
CA THR A 298 0.49 21.55 -13.51
C THR A 298 1.89 22.05 -13.94
N GLY A 299 2.64 21.21 -14.67
CA GLY A 299 3.99 21.51 -15.16
C GLY A 299 5.14 20.81 -14.41
N SER A 300 4.89 20.22 -13.24
CA SER A 300 5.94 19.50 -12.49
C SER A 300 6.21 18.09 -13.04
N ARG A 301 7.51 17.76 -13.25
CA ARG A 301 7.95 16.46 -13.77
C ARG A 301 8.15 15.39 -12.70
N ALA A 302 8.15 15.71 -11.40
CA ALA A 302 8.35 14.78 -10.29
C ALA A 302 7.28 14.95 -9.20
N THR A 303 6.59 13.86 -8.82
CA THR A 303 5.47 13.86 -7.86
C THR A 303 5.89 13.97 -6.40
N HIS A 304 7.03 13.38 -6.02
CA HIS A 304 7.51 13.39 -4.63
C HIS A 304 7.91 14.79 -4.16
N ALA A 305 8.40 15.65 -5.07
CA ALA A 305 8.67 17.07 -4.79
C ALA A 305 7.42 17.95 -4.86
N GLY A 306 6.25 17.37 -5.16
CA GLY A 306 5.07 18.11 -5.62
C GLY A 306 4.12 18.61 -4.54
N TYR A 307 4.34 18.30 -3.26
CA TYR A 307 3.55 18.85 -2.16
C TYR A 307 4.38 19.77 -1.26
N SER A 308 3.66 20.65 -0.58
CA SER A 308 4.18 21.67 0.31
C SER A 308 3.37 21.71 1.60
N THR A 309 3.87 22.44 2.58
CA THR A 309 3.18 22.69 3.85
C THR A 309 1.78 23.26 3.62
N GLU A 310 1.63 24.19 2.68
CA GLU A 310 0.40 24.95 2.45
C GLU A 310 -0.73 24.06 1.94
N ILE A 311 -0.46 23.15 1.01
CA ILE A 311 -1.50 22.25 0.49
C ILE A 311 -1.95 21.26 1.57
N LEU A 312 -1.03 20.71 2.37
CA LEU A 312 -1.43 19.83 3.47
C LEU A 312 -2.21 20.59 4.56
N ALA A 313 -1.76 21.80 4.92
CA ALA A 313 -2.46 22.64 5.89
C ALA A 313 -3.87 23.00 5.42
N GLU A 314 -4.03 23.33 4.13
CA GLU A 314 -5.34 23.58 3.52
C GLU A 314 -6.26 22.36 3.68
N LEU A 315 -5.81 21.17 3.28
CA LEU A 315 -6.63 19.95 3.31
C LEU A 315 -6.98 19.53 4.76
N LEU A 316 -6.00 19.61 5.67
CA LEU A 316 -6.21 19.33 7.10
C LEU A 316 -7.16 20.35 7.74
N LYS A 317 -7.08 21.62 7.36
CA LYS A 317 -8.01 22.67 7.84
C LYS A 317 -9.42 22.40 7.36
N ILE A 318 -9.60 22.03 6.09
CA ILE A 318 -10.91 21.65 5.54
C ILE A 318 -11.48 20.46 6.33
N TRP A 319 -10.67 19.45 6.63
CA TRP A 319 -11.09 18.30 7.43
C TRP A 319 -11.47 18.67 8.87
N LYS A 320 -10.66 19.50 9.54
CA LYS A 320 -10.98 20.04 10.87
C LYS A 320 -12.33 20.78 10.86
N THR A 321 -12.56 21.64 9.86
CA THR A 321 -13.82 22.37 9.71
C THR A 321 -14.99 21.43 9.47
N HIS A 322 -14.84 20.43 8.58
CA HIS A 322 -15.84 19.39 8.32
C HIS A 322 -16.22 18.65 9.61
N LEU A 323 -15.24 18.17 10.37
CA LEU A 323 -15.50 17.45 11.62
C LEU A 323 -16.13 18.33 12.71
N SER A 324 -15.80 19.63 12.73
CA SER A 324 -16.31 20.58 13.73
C SER A 324 -17.69 21.14 13.38
N GLN A 325 -18.17 20.93 12.15
CA GLN A 325 -19.42 21.51 11.68
C GLN A 325 -20.60 20.98 12.49
N GLY A 326 -21.39 21.89 13.05
CA GLY A 326 -22.58 21.54 13.84
C GLY A 326 -22.29 20.98 15.24
N ARG A 327 -21.05 21.04 15.73
CA ARG A 327 -20.66 20.62 17.08
C ARG A 327 -20.29 21.82 17.96
N ALA A 328 -20.47 21.68 19.27
CA ALA A 328 -20.14 22.72 20.25
C ALA A 328 -18.62 22.93 20.38
N GLU A 329 -17.85 21.86 20.18
CA GLU A 329 -16.39 21.85 20.27
C GLU A 329 -15.76 21.66 18.89
N SER A 330 -14.58 22.25 18.69
CA SER A 330 -13.79 22.05 17.49
C SER A 330 -12.89 20.83 17.61
N PHE A 331 -12.86 20.04 16.54
CA PHE A 331 -11.98 18.87 16.47
C PHE A 331 -10.50 19.23 16.66
N THR A 332 -9.93 18.70 17.72
CA THR A 332 -8.58 19.03 18.19
C THR A 332 -7.86 17.77 18.67
N PRO A 333 -6.89 17.21 17.92
CA PRO A 333 -5.93 16.25 18.46
C PRO A 333 -4.90 16.96 19.34
N TYR A 334 -4.42 16.27 20.38
CA TYR A 334 -3.42 16.84 21.30
C TYR A 334 -1.99 16.46 20.91
N VAL A 335 -1.82 15.28 20.36
CA VAL A 335 -0.52 14.77 19.92
C VAL A 335 -0.64 14.30 18.48
N ALA A 336 0.39 14.51 17.66
CA ALA A 336 0.48 13.85 16.36
C ALA A 336 1.84 13.20 16.15
N ILE A 337 1.87 12.10 15.40
CA ILE A 337 3.09 11.47 14.90
C ILE A 337 3.09 11.46 13.37
N THR A 338 4.22 11.83 12.79
CA THR A 338 4.47 11.89 11.34
C THR A 338 5.89 11.37 11.07
N ASP A 339 6.23 11.24 9.80
CA ASP A 339 7.62 11.07 9.36
C ASP A 339 8.46 12.33 9.71
N THR A 340 9.71 12.34 9.26
CA THR A 340 10.75 13.33 9.46
C THR A 340 10.63 14.50 8.46
N ASP A 341 9.57 14.52 7.64
CA ASP A 341 9.30 15.57 6.66
C ASP A 341 8.84 16.87 7.35
N VAL A 342 9.57 17.95 7.08
CA VAL A 342 9.32 19.27 7.67
C VAL A 342 7.99 19.88 7.21
N LYS A 343 7.49 19.52 6.02
CA LYS A 343 6.24 20.03 5.44
C LYS A 343 5.02 19.49 6.18
N GLU A 344 5.05 18.20 6.54
CA GLU A 344 3.96 17.57 7.31
C GLU A 344 3.85 18.18 8.70
N ARG A 345 5.00 18.35 9.37
CA ARG A 345 5.07 19.01 10.68
C ARG A 345 4.58 20.46 10.61
N GLY A 346 5.04 21.21 9.61
CA GLY A 346 4.59 22.58 9.38
C GLY A 346 3.09 22.66 9.20
N ALA A 347 2.50 21.72 8.45
CA ALA A 347 1.07 21.69 8.18
C ALA A 347 0.26 21.41 9.43
N LEU A 348 0.70 20.45 10.25
CA LEU A 348 0.06 20.13 11.53
C LEU A 348 0.09 21.33 12.48
N LEU A 349 1.23 22.03 12.60
CA LEU A 349 1.36 23.22 13.44
C LEU A 349 0.53 24.41 12.95
N GLN A 350 0.36 24.56 11.63
CA GLN A 350 -0.51 25.61 11.09
C GLN A 350 -2.00 25.37 11.41
N VAL A 351 -2.44 24.12 11.45
CA VAL A 351 -3.87 23.77 11.68
C VAL A 351 -4.19 23.63 13.17
N TRP A 352 -3.25 23.10 13.96
CA TRP A 352 -3.35 22.95 15.41
C TRP A 352 -2.06 23.49 16.07
N PRO A 353 -1.98 24.80 16.34
CA PRO A 353 -0.76 25.41 16.90
C PRO A 353 -0.30 24.83 18.25
N SER A 354 -1.25 24.30 19.04
CA SER A 354 -0.97 23.70 20.36
C SER A 354 -0.67 22.20 20.30
N ILE A 355 -0.58 21.59 19.11
CA ILE A 355 -0.35 20.15 18.98
C ILE A 355 1.09 19.80 19.36
N TRP A 356 1.26 18.72 20.13
CA TRP A 356 2.58 18.16 20.41
C TRP A 356 2.98 17.19 19.30
N LEU A 357 4.10 17.46 18.62
CA LEU A 357 4.56 16.65 17.50
C LEU A 357 5.59 15.61 17.93
N LEU A 358 5.34 14.37 17.56
CA LEU A 358 6.27 13.26 17.63
C LEU A 358 6.77 12.91 16.22
N LEU A 359 8.00 12.42 16.13
CA LEU A 359 8.56 11.86 14.91
C LEU A 359 8.61 10.34 15.01
N CYS A 360 8.39 9.69 13.88
CA CYS A 360 8.52 8.26 13.75
C CYS A 360 9.96 7.78 14.00
N ARG A 361 10.16 6.98 15.05
CA ARG A 361 11.47 6.40 15.41
C ARG A 361 12.04 5.52 14.30
N PHE A 362 11.20 4.82 13.55
CA PHE A 362 11.63 3.99 12.43
C PHE A 362 12.33 4.84 11.36
N HIS A 363 11.68 5.91 10.92
CA HIS A 363 12.24 6.78 9.89
C HIS A 363 13.48 7.55 10.36
N ILE A 364 13.54 7.94 11.64
CA ILE A 364 14.77 8.52 12.21
C ILE A 364 15.93 7.54 12.12
N ARG A 365 15.72 6.30 12.57
CA ARG A 365 16.74 5.24 12.46
C ARG A 365 17.11 4.97 11.01
N GLN A 366 16.17 5.08 10.08
CA GLN A 366 16.44 4.95 8.65
C GLN A 366 17.30 6.10 8.14
N CYS A 367 17.03 7.35 8.51
CA CYS A 367 17.89 8.50 8.16
C CYS A 367 19.31 8.34 8.70
N TRP A 368 19.43 7.95 9.97
CA TRP A 368 20.71 7.69 10.63
C TRP A 368 21.49 6.57 9.94
N THR A 369 20.82 5.44 9.68
CA THR A 369 21.41 4.29 8.98
C THR A 369 21.87 4.66 7.57
N ASN A 370 21.02 5.31 6.78
CA ASN A 370 21.37 5.75 5.43
C ASN A 370 22.61 6.67 5.43
N ARG A 371 22.70 7.58 6.41
CA ARG A 371 23.84 8.49 6.53
C ARG A 371 25.10 7.77 6.97
N ARG A 372 25.02 6.84 7.93
CA ARG A 372 26.17 5.98 8.28
C ARG A 372 26.61 5.16 7.07
N ASP A 373 25.70 4.47 6.41
CA ASP A 373 26.01 3.64 5.23
C ASP A 373 26.63 4.45 4.09
N GLN A 374 26.27 5.74 3.96
CA GLN A 374 26.91 6.65 3.03
C GLN A 374 28.37 6.96 3.40
N LEU A 375 28.63 7.22 4.69
CA LEU A 375 29.93 7.67 5.19
C LEU A 375 30.94 6.51 5.37
N PHE A 376 30.47 5.32 5.71
CA PHE A 376 31.32 4.16 6.02
C PHE A 376 31.65 3.25 4.80
N LYS A 377 31.39 3.70 3.56
CA LYS A 377 31.70 2.92 2.34
C LYS A 377 33.21 2.71 2.13
N GLY A 378 33.63 1.49 1.80
CA GLY A 378 34.99 1.14 1.31
C GLY A 378 35.85 0.27 2.27
N ARG A 379 36.82 -0.49 1.70
CA ARG A 379 37.54 -1.62 2.33
C ARG A 379 38.74 -1.29 3.24
N GLN A 380 39.30 -0.07 3.23
CA GLN A 380 40.45 0.25 4.10
C GLN A 380 40.01 0.49 5.56
N GLY A 381 40.67 -0.16 6.52
CA GLY A 381 40.46 0.06 7.97
C GLY A 381 39.21 -0.60 8.56
N GLU A 382 38.75 -1.73 8.01
CA GLU A 382 37.47 -2.38 8.36
C GLU A 382 37.26 -2.61 9.86
N VAL A 383 38.28 -3.05 10.61
CA VAL A 383 38.15 -3.34 12.05
C VAL A 383 37.88 -2.07 12.87
N LEU A 384 38.66 -1.01 12.65
CA LEU A 384 38.49 0.26 13.39
C LEU A 384 37.24 1.01 12.93
N LYS A 385 36.87 0.91 11.65
CA LYS A 385 35.58 1.41 11.16
C LYS A 385 34.41 0.67 11.81
N SER A 386 34.50 -0.64 11.95
CA SER A 386 33.49 -1.44 12.64
C SER A 386 33.37 -1.05 14.12
N HIS A 387 34.50 -0.79 14.79
CA HIS A 387 34.50 -0.29 16.17
C HIS A 387 33.79 1.06 16.30
N VAL A 388 34.16 2.05 15.48
CA VAL A 388 33.50 3.37 15.45
C VAL A 388 32.01 3.22 15.11
N HIS A 389 31.66 2.35 14.15
CA HIS A 389 30.27 2.08 13.79
C HIS A 389 29.46 1.53 14.97
N GLY A 390 30.02 0.56 15.72
CA GLY A 390 29.40 0.02 16.93
C GLY A 390 29.15 1.10 18.00
N ARG A 391 30.13 1.97 18.24
CA ARG A 391 29.98 3.10 19.17
C ARG A 391 28.87 4.05 18.76
N LEU A 392 28.78 4.39 17.47
CA LEU A 392 27.73 5.26 16.95
C LEU A 392 26.33 4.64 17.11
N LEU A 393 26.19 3.33 16.92
CA LEU A 393 24.93 2.64 17.19
C LEU A 393 24.53 2.73 18.68
N SER A 394 25.49 2.55 19.58
CA SER A 394 25.23 2.72 21.02
C SER A 394 24.85 4.17 21.37
N LEU A 395 25.54 5.15 20.79
CA LEU A 395 25.21 6.57 20.95
C LEU A 395 23.77 6.85 20.50
N GLU A 396 23.36 6.35 19.34
CA GLU A 396 22.01 6.54 18.81
C GLU A 396 20.92 6.01 19.74
N ASP A 397 21.13 4.84 20.34
CA ASP A 397 20.19 4.30 21.32
C ASP A 397 20.16 5.12 22.61
N LEU A 398 21.31 5.64 23.07
CA LEU A 398 21.33 6.57 24.21
C LEU A 398 20.61 7.88 23.90
N LEU A 399 20.80 8.43 22.69
CA LEU A 399 20.12 9.65 22.25
C LEU A 399 18.61 9.45 22.16
N LEU A 400 18.13 8.34 21.57
CA LEU A 400 16.69 8.02 21.51
C LEU A 400 16.06 7.90 22.90
N ASN A 401 16.83 7.44 23.89
CA ASN A 401 16.38 7.29 25.27
C ASN A 401 16.69 8.51 26.16
N SER A 402 17.20 9.60 25.60
CA SER A 402 17.56 10.80 26.37
C SER A 402 16.32 11.56 26.87
N VAL A 403 16.43 12.09 28.10
CA VAL A 403 15.38 12.86 28.78
C VAL A 403 15.80 14.32 29.02
N ASP A 404 17.11 14.55 29.15
CA ASP A 404 17.71 15.86 29.35
C ASP A 404 18.54 16.25 28.12
N TYR A 405 18.33 17.48 27.65
CA TYR A 405 18.93 17.97 26.41
C TYR A 405 20.44 18.19 26.55
N GLU A 406 20.88 18.78 27.67
CA GLU A 406 22.29 19.06 27.93
C GLU A 406 23.07 17.75 28.09
N ALA A 407 22.50 16.78 28.79
CA ALA A 407 23.06 15.43 28.89
C ALA A 407 23.16 14.75 27.50
N ALA A 408 22.15 14.92 26.64
CA ALA A 408 22.19 14.38 25.28
C ALA A 408 23.27 15.03 24.41
N GLN A 409 23.45 16.35 24.52
CA GLN A 409 24.56 17.05 23.84
C GLN A 409 25.92 16.58 24.37
N LYS A 410 26.04 16.37 25.67
CA LYS A 410 27.26 15.85 26.29
C LYS A 410 27.65 14.47 25.76
N LEU A 411 26.68 13.57 25.53
CA LEU A 411 26.96 12.26 24.91
C LEU A 411 27.65 12.40 23.54
N ILE A 412 27.24 13.38 22.73
CA ILE A 412 27.88 13.65 21.43
C ILE A 412 29.29 14.20 21.61
N GLU A 413 29.49 15.09 22.58
CA GLU A 413 30.81 15.68 22.85
C GLU A 413 31.80 14.67 23.44
N ASP A 414 31.33 13.74 24.27
CA ASP A 414 32.12 12.64 24.81
C ASP A 414 32.61 11.71 23.67
N GLU A 415 31.74 11.37 22.72
CA GLU A 415 32.14 10.62 21.51
C GLU A 415 33.07 11.42 20.60
N ARG A 416 32.87 12.74 20.47
CA ARG A 416 33.77 13.63 19.70
C ARG A 416 35.16 13.66 20.30
N SER A 417 35.26 13.75 21.63
CA SER A 417 36.51 13.68 22.37
C SER A 417 37.21 12.34 22.16
N HIS A 418 36.46 11.23 22.18
CA HIS A 418 36.98 9.90 21.89
C HIS A 418 37.55 9.79 20.47
N PHE A 419 36.81 10.25 19.44
CA PHE A 419 37.32 10.21 18.06
C PHE A 419 38.52 11.14 17.86
N THR A 420 38.57 12.28 18.56
CA THR A 420 39.75 13.16 18.56
C THR A 420 40.97 12.46 19.15
N ALA A 421 40.80 11.70 20.23
CA ALA A 421 41.89 10.88 20.79
C ALA A 421 42.30 9.74 19.85
N LEU A 422 41.34 9.05 19.23
CA LEU A 422 41.58 7.98 18.26
C LEU A 422 42.39 8.47 17.05
N SER A 423 42.11 9.68 16.56
CA SER A 423 42.85 10.31 15.45
C SER A 423 44.33 10.57 15.78
N LYS A 424 44.66 10.79 17.07
CA LYS A 424 46.02 11.08 17.53
C LYS A 424 46.91 9.83 17.68
N LEU A 425 46.38 8.62 17.49
CA LEU A 425 47.15 7.37 17.60
C LEU A 425 48.15 7.13 16.46
N GLY A 426 48.15 7.97 15.42
CA GLY A 426 49.14 7.92 14.32
C GLY A 426 48.92 6.81 13.28
N ASP A 427 47.95 5.91 13.48
CA ASP A 427 47.54 4.91 12.49
C ASP A 427 46.64 5.52 11.40
N PRO A 428 46.94 5.36 10.10
CA PRO A 428 46.12 5.87 9.01
C PRO A 428 44.68 5.36 9.00
N GLY A 429 44.45 4.12 9.46
CA GLY A 429 43.13 3.51 9.61
C GLY A 429 42.33 4.17 10.73
N ALA A 430 42.97 4.42 11.88
CA ALA A 430 42.39 5.12 13.03
C ALA A 430 42.02 6.57 12.70
N ALA A 431 42.92 7.31 12.03
CA ALA A 431 42.64 8.68 11.58
C ALA A 431 41.46 8.74 10.61
N THR A 432 41.37 7.78 9.68
CA THR A 432 40.25 7.69 8.74
C THR A 432 38.94 7.37 9.45
N ALA A 433 38.93 6.37 10.34
CA ALA A 433 37.74 5.97 11.09
C ALA A 433 37.25 7.10 12.02
N ALA A 434 38.17 7.77 12.73
CA ALA A 434 37.87 8.92 13.56
C ALA A 434 37.26 10.08 12.77
N ARG A 435 37.83 10.41 11.59
CA ARG A 435 37.30 11.47 10.72
C ARG A 435 35.88 11.17 10.26
N VAL A 436 35.62 9.91 9.85
CA VAL A 436 34.27 9.48 9.42
C VAL A 436 33.28 9.54 10.59
N GLY A 437 33.69 9.10 11.79
CA GLY A 437 32.89 9.23 13.01
C GLY A 437 32.55 10.68 13.33
N ALA A 438 33.54 11.58 13.30
CA ALA A 438 33.35 13.01 13.53
C ALA A 438 32.38 13.65 12.51
N GLN A 439 32.49 13.31 11.22
CA GLN A 439 31.55 13.78 10.18
C GLN A 439 30.11 13.31 10.45
N TYR A 440 29.92 12.15 11.06
CA TYR A 440 28.61 11.67 11.46
C TYR A 440 28.07 12.42 12.69
N LEU A 441 28.92 12.73 13.68
CA LEU A 441 28.54 13.55 14.82
C LEU A 441 28.13 14.97 14.39
N ASP A 442 28.84 15.57 13.44
CA ASP A 442 28.48 16.88 12.87
C ASP A 442 27.09 16.84 12.23
N TYR A 443 26.77 15.75 11.52
CA TYR A 443 25.43 15.53 10.98
C TYR A 443 24.37 15.40 12.08
N LEU A 444 24.61 14.62 13.14
CA LEU A 444 23.68 14.51 14.26
C LEU A 444 23.44 15.88 14.94
N SER A 445 24.52 16.60 15.25
CA SER A 445 24.47 17.91 15.89
C SER A 445 23.70 18.93 15.05
N ALA A 446 23.99 19.03 13.75
CA ALA A 446 23.38 20.03 12.88
C ALA A 446 21.94 19.69 12.51
N THR A 447 21.64 18.41 12.24
CA THR A 447 20.35 17.99 11.68
C THR A 447 19.34 17.58 12.77
N TRP A 448 19.75 16.87 13.81
CA TRP A 448 18.83 16.21 14.76
C TRP A 448 18.78 16.83 16.14
N MET A 449 19.87 17.47 16.55
CA MET A 449 20.00 18.09 17.87
C MET A 449 19.49 19.53 18.01
N PRO A 450 18.97 20.26 17.01
CA PRO A 450 18.20 21.46 17.34
C PRO A 450 17.13 21.16 18.39
N LYS A 451 17.11 21.91 19.49
CA LYS A 451 16.31 21.58 20.70
C LYS A 451 14.83 21.32 20.39
N SER A 452 14.23 22.12 19.51
CA SER A 452 12.84 21.96 19.06
C SER A 452 12.58 20.65 18.32
N LEU A 453 13.59 20.13 17.61
CA LEU A 453 13.49 18.85 16.91
C LEU A 453 13.75 17.68 17.85
N TRP A 454 14.76 17.76 18.72
CA TRP A 454 15.05 16.76 19.75
C TRP A 454 13.84 16.48 20.67
N GLN A 455 13.09 17.54 20.99
CA GLN A 455 11.82 17.44 21.73
C GLN A 455 10.72 16.70 20.98
N GLY A 456 10.89 16.38 19.70
CA GLY A 456 9.94 15.60 18.90
C GLY A 456 10.28 14.12 18.76
N TRP A 457 11.48 13.66 19.13
CA TRP A 457 11.87 12.26 18.89
C TRP A 457 12.51 11.51 20.06
N SER A 458 12.93 12.23 21.09
CA SER A 458 13.56 11.68 22.29
C SER A 458 12.55 10.98 23.23
N LEU A 459 13.06 10.30 24.27
CA LEU A 459 12.22 9.81 25.37
C LEU A 459 11.51 10.97 26.09
N LYS A 460 12.16 12.14 26.20
CA LYS A 460 11.52 13.36 26.71
C LYS A 460 10.24 13.69 25.94
N ALA A 461 10.27 13.60 24.61
CA ALA A 461 9.12 13.86 23.75
C ALA A 461 7.92 12.99 24.13
N ARG A 462 8.17 11.69 24.35
CA ARG A 462 7.15 10.72 24.75
C ARG A 462 6.64 10.93 26.16
N MET A 463 7.51 11.33 27.09
CA MET A 463 7.10 11.66 28.47
C MET A 463 6.15 12.85 28.47
N VAL A 464 6.44 13.89 27.67
CA VAL A 464 5.55 15.05 27.52
C VAL A 464 4.21 14.63 26.90
N ALA A 465 4.24 13.86 25.81
CA ALA A 465 3.02 13.33 25.18
C ALA A 465 2.17 12.50 26.17
N SER A 466 2.82 11.66 26.98
CA SER A 466 2.19 10.88 28.05
C SER A 466 1.50 11.77 29.09
N THR A 467 2.15 12.86 29.51
CA THR A 467 1.54 13.84 30.42
C THR A 467 0.34 14.55 29.80
N ILE A 468 0.45 14.98 28.53
CA ILE A 468 -0.64 15.66 27.80
C ILE A 468 -1.87 14.77 27.68
N LEU A 469 -1.66 13.48 27.40
CA LEU A 469 -2.74 12.52 27.14
C LEU A 469 -3.27 11.81 28.40
N GLY A 470 -2.56 11.93 29.53
CA GLY A 470 -2.92 11.20 30.76
C GLY A 470 -2.77 9.68 30.65
N VAL A 471 -1.87 9.17 29.79
CA VAL A 471 -1.63 7.74 29.58
C VAL A 471 -0.18 7.35 29.87
N PRO A 472 0.14 6.09 30.23
CA PRO A 472 1.53 5.66 30.45
C PRO A 472 2.43 5.87 29.22
N VAL A 473 3.72 6.16 29.44
CA VAL A 473 4.71 6.42 28.37
C VAL A 473 4.81 5.24 27.39
N GLU A 474 4.64 4.01 27.88
CA GLU A 474 4.65 2.76 27.12
C GLU A 474 3.44 2.61 26.19
N SER A 475 2.39 3.41 26.41
CA SER A 475 1.20 3.47 25.55
C SER A 475 1.35 4.50 24.43
N ILE A 476 2.35 5.38 24.50
CA ILE A 476 2.66 6.31 23.43
C ILE A 476 3.33 5.56 22.28
N ILE A 477 2.68 5.56 21.13
CA ILE A 477 3.22 5.00 19.90
C ILE A 477 4.54 5.69 19.51
N THR A 478 5.48 4.91 19.00
CA THR A 478 6.82 5.40 18.64
C THR A 478 7.10 5.36 17.14
N THR A 479 6.17 4.79 16.38
CA THR A 479 6.32 4.50 14.95
C THR A 479 4.99 4.63 14.24
N THR A 480 5.01 4.95 12.94
CA THR A 480 3.85 4.94 12.04
C THR A 480 3.56 3.54 11.47
N ASN A 481 4.00 2.46 12.13
CA ASN A 481 3.80 1.07 11.69
C ASN A 481 2.34 0.73 11.31
N HIS A 482 1.36 1.36 11.96
CA HIS A 482 -0.05 1.19 11.62
C HIS A 482 -0.36 1.70 10.21
N LEU A 483 0.18 2.85 9.83
CA LEU A 483 0.04 3.43 8.49
C LEU A 483 0.83 2.63 7.45
N GLU A 484 2.05 2.19 7.78
CA GLU A 484 2.84 1.34 6.88
C GLU A 484 2.14 -0.01 6.62
N SER A 485 1.64 -0.65 7.68
CA SER A 485 0.85 -1.89 7.60
C SER A 485 -0.41 -1.68 6.78
N PHE A 486 -1.17 -0.60 7.02
CA PHE A 486 -2.34 -0.28 6.22
C PHE A 486 -1.99 -0.05 4.75
N ASN A 487 -0.93 0.69 4.46
CA ASN A 487 -0.45 0.93 3.10
C ASN A 487 -0.08 -0.38 2.40
N HIS A 488 0.57 -1.30 3.12
CA HIS A 488 0.90 -2.63 2.63
C HIS A 488 -0.37 -3.44 2.33
N VAL A 489 -1.32 -3.50 3.26
CA VAL A 489 -2.59 -4.23 3.09
C VAL A 489 -3.41 -3.63 1.95
N LEU A 490 -3.48 -2.30 1.84
CA LEU A 490 -4.16 -1.62 0.75
C LEU A 490 -3.55 -2.00 -0.60
N LYS A 491 -2.22 -1.97 -0.72
CA LYS A 491 -1.49 -2.27 -1.96
C LYS A 491 -1.49 -3.74 -2.35
N ASN A 492 -1.41 -4.65 -1.37
CA ASN A 492 -1.14 -6.07 -1.61
C ASN A 492 -2.33 -6.99 -1.36
N LYS A 493 -3.36 -6.54 -0.63
CA LYS A 493 -4.60 -7.30 -0.40
C LYS A 493 -5.79 -6.70 -1.14
N TYR A 494 -6.12 -5.43 -0.88
CA TYR A 494 -7.38 -4.85 -1.35
C TYR A 494 -7.34 -4.40 -2.82
N ILE A 495 -6.27 -3.75 -3.27
CA ILE A 495 -6.16 -3.23 -4.64
C ILE A 495 -5.92 -4.32 -5.71
N PRO A 496 -5.09 -5.35 -5.50
CA PRO A 496 -4.70 -6.28 -6.57
C PRO A 496 -5.85 -7.00 -7.27
N GLN A 497 -6.92 -7.35 -6.55
CA GLN A 497 -8.10 -7.99 -7.14
C GLN A 497 -8.81 -7.12 -8.18
N TRP A 498 -8.61 -5.80 -8.09
CA TRP A 498 -9.14 -4.83 -9.05
C TRP A 498 -8.12 -4.45 -10.13
N GLN A 499 -6.85 -4.76 -9.90
CA GLN A 499 -5.82 -4.56 -10.92
C GLN A 499 -5.95 -5.64 -11.98
N HIS A 500 -5.78 -5.21 -13.22
CA HIS A 500 -6.05 -6.03 -14.37
C HIS A 500 -4.79 -6.07 -15.22
N SER A 501 -4.22 -7.27 -15.36
CA SER A 501 -2.91 -7.49 -16.00
C SER A 501 -1.76 -6.68 -15.37
N GLY A 502 -1.78 -6.49 -14.05
CA GLY A 502 -0.75 -5.72 -13.32
C GLY A 502 -0.79 -4.21 -13.56
N THR A 503 -1.77 -3.71 -14.33
CA THR A 503 -1.91 -2.27 -14.58
C THR A 503 -2.51 -1.55 -13.38
N HIS A 504 -1.97 -0.38 -13.06
CA HIS A 504 -2.52 0.49 -12.01
C HIS A 504 -3.92 1.01 -12.39
N LEU A 505 -4.77 1.12 -11.38
CA LEU A 505 -6.14 1.63 -11.51
C LEU A 505 -6.16 3.09 -12.00
N GLN A 506 -7.17 3.46 -12.78
CA GLN A 506 -7.48 4.88 -12.98
C GLN A 506 -7.98 5.49 -11.67
N PHE A 507 -7.76 6.78 -11.44
CA PHE A 507 -8.03 7.37 -10.12
C PHE A 507 -9.53 7.45 -9.79
N ASP A 508 -10.40 7.60 -10.79
CA ASP A 508 -11.85 7.56 -10.63
C ASP A 508 -12.30 6.17 -10.17
N PHE A 509 -11.75 5.12 -10.80
CA PHE A 509 -11.98 3.74 -10.39
C PHE A 509 -11.44 3.49 -8.97
N LEU A 510 -10.24 3.98 -8.64
CA LEU A 510 -9.67 3.89 -7.30
C LEU A 510 -10.58 4.55 -6.24
N ILE A 511 -11.02 5.79 -6.48
CA ILE A 511 -11.92 6.52 -5.56
C ILE A 511 -13.24 5.76 -5.40
N HIS A 512 -13.79 5.26 -6.51
CA HIS A 512 -15.01 4.45 -6.51
C HIS A 512 -14.87 3.21 -5.61
N ILE A 513 -13.82 2.40 -5.79
CA ILE A 513 -13.66 1.18 -4.97
C ILE A 513 -13.27 1.49 -3.52
N LEU A 514 -12.53 2.56 -3.26
CA LEU A 514 -12.20 2.99 -1.90
C LEU A 514 -13.49 3.26 -1.11
N ILE A 515 -14.41 4.02 -1.71
CA ILE A 515 -15.65 4.44 -1.05
C ILE A 515 -16.68 3.31 -1.01
N ILE A 516 -16.86 2.56 -2.09
CA ILE A 516 -17.99 1.63 -2.24
C ILE A 516 -17.67 0.22 -1.74
N ARG A 517 -16.38 -0.16 -1.66
CA ARG A 517 -15.96 -1.53 -1.31
C ARG A 517 -14.99 -1.55 -0.14
N ILE A 518 -13.81 -0.96 -0.31
CA ILE A 518 -12.67 -1.16 0.59
C ILE A 518 -12.92 -0.57 1.98
N LEU A 519 -13.27 0.73 2.06
CA LEU A 519 -13.51 1.38 3.36
C LEU A 519 -14.72 0.75 4.09
N PRO A 520 -15.89 0.54 3.46
CA PRO A 520 -17.01 -0.16 4.09
C PRO A 520 -16.64 -1.56 4.61
N GLU A 521 -15.88 -2.34 3.85
CA GLU A 521 -15.45 -3.68 4.25
C GLU A 521 -14.52 -3.65 5.46
N ILE A 522 -13.57 -2.71 5.51
CA ILE A 522 -12.67 -2.51 6.66
C ILE A 522 -13.49 -2.22 7.92
N PHE A 523 -14.46 -1.31 7.85
CA PHE A 523 -15.28 -0.95 9.01
C PHE A 523 -16.31 -2.03 9.39
N ALA A 524 -16.90 -2.73 8.41
CA ALA A 524 -17.76 -3.88 8.67
C ALA A 524 -17.00 -5.00 9.40
N THR A 525 -15.79 -5.33 8.92
CA THR A 525 -14.92 -6.33 9.56
C THR A 525 -14.57 -5.92 10.99
N ARG A 526 -14.26 -4.65 11.24
CA ARG A 526 -14.01 -4.13 12.58
C ARG A 526 -15.23 -4.27 13.49
N ARG A 527 -16.43 -3.88 13.02
CA ARG A 527 -17.68 -4.06 13.78
C ARG A 527 -17.95 -5.52 14.12
N HIS A 528 -17.81 -6.43 13.15
CA HIS A 528 -18.01 -7.86 13.38
C HIS A 528 -17.01 -8.42 14.39
N ARG A 529 -15.74 -7.99 14.33
CA ARG A 529 -14.71 -8.39 15.30
C ARG A 529 -15.04 -7.90 16.70
N GLN A 530 -15.43 -6.63 16.85
CA GLN A 530 -15.83 -6.07 18.15
C GLN A 530 -17.06 -6.80 18.72
N GLN A 531 -18.07 -7.06 17.89
CA GLN A 531 -19.25 -7.84 18.29
C GLN A 531 -18.87 -9.26 18.73
N TYR A 532 -17.99 -9.93 17.99
CA TYR A 532 -17.50 -11.26 18.33
C TYR A 532 -16.74 -11.25 19.65
N GLN A 533 -15.80 -10.31 19.85
CA GLN A 533 -15.06 -10.19 21.11
C GLN A 533 -15.96 -9.86 22.29
N ASN A 534 -16.95 -8.97 22.10
CA ASN A 534 -17.93 -8.65 23.13
C ASN A 534 -18.75 -9.89 23.49
N TRP A 535 -19.18 -10.67 22.50
CA TRP A 535 -19.87 -11.93 22.72
C TRP A 535 -18.99 -12.96 23.47
N VAL A 536 -17.72 -13.12 23.07
CA VAL A 536 -16.77 -14.00 23.78
C VAL A 536 -16.63 -13.56 25.23
N ASN A 537 -16.40 -12.26 25.46
CA ASN A 537 -16.23 -11.71 26.81
C ASN A 537 -17.49 -11.96 27.66
N LEU A 538 -18.67 -11.60 27.18
CA LEU A 538 -19.95 -11.80 27.88
C LEU A 538 -20.24 -13.29 28.16
N ARG A 539 -19.97 -14.17 27.19
CA ARG A 539 -20.24 -15.60 27.32
C ARG A 539 -19.38 -16.25 28.40
N PHE A 540 -18.11 -15.85 28.51
CA PHE A 540 -17.15 -16.47 29.41
C PHE A 540 -16.88 -15.67 30.69
N GLU A 541 -17.39 -14.46 30.85
CA GLU A 541 -17.20 -13.60 32.03
C GLU A 541 -17.56 -14.34 33.34
N LYS A 542 -18.70 -15.04 33.36
CA LYS A 542 -19.15 -15.80 34.54
C LYS A 542 -18.20 -16.96 34.89
N TYR A 543 -17.63 -17.61 33.87
CA TYR A 543 -16.71 -18.75 34.05
C TYR A 543 -15.28 -18.30 34.32
N ALA A 544 -14.94 -17.06 33.97
CA ALA A 544 -13.65 -16.43 34.22
C ALA A 544 -13.56 -15.73 35.59
N GLY A 545 -14.57 -15.88 36.46
CA GLY A 545 -14.62 -15.18 37.75
C GLY A 545 -14.70 -13.65 37.61
N GLY A 546 -15.30 -13.14 36.52
CA GLY A 546 -15.35 -11.71 36.21
C GLY A 546 -14.11 -11.15 35.51
N ALA A 547 -13.10 -11.99 35.21
CA ALA A 547 -11.93 -11.55 34.47
C ALA A 547 -12.20 -11.51 32.95
N ASN A 548 -11.69 -10.48 32.28
CA ASN A 548 -11.69 -10.43 30.81
C ASN A 548 -10.57 -11.34 30.27
N LEU A 549 -10.91 -12.58 29.94
CA LEU A 549 -9.99 -13.60 29.42
C LEU A 549 -9.19 -13.10 28.21
N SER A 550 -9.80 -12.31 27.33
CA SER A 550 -9.12 -11.76 26.15
C SER A 550 -7.94 -10.85 26.54
N LYS A 551 -8.12 -10.02 27.57
CA LYS A 551 -7.04 -9.18 28.12
C LYS A 551 -5.97 -10.00 28.84
N VAL A 552 -6.38 -11.01 29.61
CA VAL A 552 -5.44 -11.92 30.30
C VAL A 552 -4.56 -12.65 29.28
N LEU A 553 -5.14 -13.24 28.25
CA LEU A 553 -4.40 -13.96 27.20
C LEU A 553 -3.53 -13.04 26.34
N GLN A 554 -3.94 -11.80 26.13
CA GLN A 554 -3.10 -10.80 25.44
C GLN A 554 -1.90 -10.39 26.30
N GLU A 555 -2.11 -10.20 27.60
CA GLU A 555 -1.03 -9.87 28.53
C GLU A 555 -0.07 -11.04 28.69
N GLU A 556 -0.58 -12.27 28.83
CA GLU A 556 0.24 -13.48 28.81
C GLU A 556 1.05 -13.60 27.53
N ARG A 557 0.45 -13.35 26.36
CA ARG A 557 1.19 -13.31 25.08
C ARG A 557 2.25 -12.22 25.05
N ARG A 558 1.95 -11.01 25.54
CA ARG A 558 2.95 -9.94 25.64
C ARG A 558 4.11 -10.33 26.54
N VAL A 559 3.81 -10.93 27.69
CA VAL A 559 4.80 -11.42 28.64
C VAL A 559 5.64 -12.51 27.99
N LEU A 560 5.04 -13.49 27.30
CA LEU A 560 5.74 -14.54 26.57
C LEU A 560 6.61 -14.00 25.42
N GLN A 561 6.14 -13.01 24.67
CA GLN A 561 6.92 -12.36 23.61
C GLN A 561 8.07 -11.50 24.17
N ALA A 562 7.86 -10.81 25.29
CA ALA A 562 8.90 -10.08 25.98
C ALA A 562 9.95 -11.02 26.58
N ILE A 563 9.52 -12.19 27.05
CA ILE A 563 10.38 -13.29 27.51
C ILE A 563 11.21 -13.85 26.36
N GLN A 564 10.62 -14.04 25.17
CA GLN A 564 11.36 -14.51 23.98
C GLN A 564 12.37 -13.48 23.45
N LYS A 565 12.17 -12.18 23.70
CA LYS A 565 13.05 -11.11 23.22
C LYS A 565 14.20 -10.72 24.17
N GLY A 566 14.23 -11.21 25.41
CA GLY A 566 15.30 -10.90 26.35
C GLY A 566 15.93 -12.16 26.92
N SER A 567 17.11 -12.56 26.42
CA SER A 567 17.92 -13.55 27.13
C SER A 567 18.26 -12.98 28.51
N LYS A 568 17.70 -13.60 29.57
CA LYS A 568 18.00 -13.19 30.95
C LYS A 568 19.43 -13.60 31.28
N ALA A 569 20.20 -12.69 31.87
CA ALA A 569 21.58 -12.96 32.28
C ALA A 569 21.64 -14.08 33.35
N CYS A 570 22.60 -14.99 33.20
CA CYS A 570 22.82 -16.09 34.15
C CYS A 570 23.99 -15.78 35.09
N TRP A 571 23.75 -15.77 36.40
CA TRP A 571 24.77 -15.71 37.44
C TRP A 571 24.63 -16.86 38.47
N TRP A 572 25.71 -17.19 39.15
CA TRP A 572 25.87 -18.40 39.96
C TRP A 572 26.06 -18.07 41.45
N ALA A 573 25.03 -17.50 42.08
CA ALA A 573 25.03 -17.26 43.52
C ALA A 573 25.01 -18.59 44.32
N ALA A 574 25.54 -18.60 45.55
CA ALA A 574 25.41 -19.76 46.44
C ALA A 574 23.93 -20.04 46.75
N ASP A 575 23.46 -21.27 46.52
CA ASP A 575 22.06 -21.64 46.73
C ASP A 575 21.93 -23.14 47.04
N ARG A 576 21.98 -23.45 48.33
CA ARG A 576 21.98 -24.82 48.83
C ARG A 576 20.77 -25.64 48.37
N GLN A 577 19.59 -25.03 48.31
CA GLN A 577 18.35 -25.72 47.91
C GLN A 577 18.39 -26.10 46.42
N ARG A 578 18.84 -25.18 45.55
CA ARG A 578 18.97 -25.46 44.12
C ARG A 578 20.12 -26.43 43.82
N ASP A 579 21.18 -26.41 44.60
CA ASP A 579 22.30 -27.35 44.50
C ASP A 579 21.86 -28.78 44.89
N GLU A 580 21.14 -28.94 46.00
CA GLU A 580 20.56 -30.23 46.41
C GLU A 580 19.56 -30.76 45.36
N SER A 581 18.74 -29.87 44.77
CA SER A 581 17.81 -30.21 43.69
C SER A 581 18.52 -30.63 42.40
N ALA A 582 19.67 -30.02 42.09
CA ALA A 582 20.49 -30.39 40.94
C ALA A 582 21.08 -31.80 41.09
N VAL A 583 21.54 -32.16 42.30
CA VAL A 583 21.99 -33.52 42.60
C VAL A 583 20.85 -34.53 42.45
N ALA A 584 19.62 -34.19 42.85
CA ALA A 584 18.46 -35.05 42.66
C ALA A 584 18.14 -35.30 41.18
N ILE A 585 18.23 -34.27 40.32
CA ILE A 585 18.08 -34.41 38.85
C ILE A 585 19.09 -35.40 38.29
N LEU A 586 20.35 -35.32 38.73
CA LEU A 586 21.41 -36.22 38.26
C LEU A 586 21.22 -37.66 38.74
N ARG A 587 20.80 -37.86 39.99
CA ARG A 587 20.51 -39.19 40.54
C ARG A 587 19.34 -39.87 39.82
N ALA A 588 18.33 -39.08 39.42
CA ALA A 588 17.17 -39.57 38.70
C ALA A 588 17.42 -39.78 37.20
N GLY A 589 18.61 -39.49 36.68
CA GLY A 589 18.94 -39.66 35.25
C GLY A 589 18.14 -38.74 34.32
N LEU A 590 17.69 -37.59 34.81
CA LEU A 590 16.79 -36.69 34.08
C LEU A 590 17.52 -35.68 33.19
N LEU A 591 18.86 -35.65 33.22
CA LEU A 591 19.69 -34.83 32.34
C LEU A 591 20.31 -35.73 31.26
N ASN A 592 19.83 -35.56 30.02
CA ASN A 592 20.15 -36.43 28.89
C ASN A 592 20.75 -35.65 27.72
N GLY A 593 21.45 -36.39 26.84
CA GLY A 593 21.91 -35.88 25.55
C GLY A 593 22.82 -34.68 25.67
N ILE A 594 23.85 -34.75 26.54
CA ILE A 594 24.84 -33.68 26.63
C ILE A 594 25.64 -33.67 25.32
N THR A 595 25.36 -32.71 24.46
CA THR A 595 26.05 -32.49 23.19
C THR A 595 27.01 -31.31 23.32
N ARG A 596 28.07 -31.37 22.52
CA ARG A 596 29.11 -30.33 22.46
C ARG A 596 29.05 -29.70 21.08
N ASP A 597 29.13 -28.37 21.03
CA ASP A 597 29.23 -27.64 19.77
C ASP A 597 30.60 -27.84 19.10
N VAL A 598 30.67 -27.60 17.78
CA VAL A 598 31.85 -27.70 16.92
C VAL A 598 33.00 -26.81 17.42
N SER A 599 32.67 -25.67 18.02
CA SER A 599 33.63 -24.74 18.61
C SER A 599 34.24 -25.24 19.92
N GLU A 600 33.77 -26.38 20.46
CA GLU A 600 34.25 -26.96 21.71
C GLU A 600 34.01 -26.12 22.99
N HIS A 601 33.33 -24.97 22.86
CA HIS A 601 33.11 -23.99 23.93
C HIS A 601 31.67 -23.96 24.47
N GLN A 602 30.72 -24.57 23.77
CA GLN A 602 29.31 -24.65 24.18
C GLN A 602 28.87 -26.09 24.44
N PHE A 603 28.11 -26.26 25.51
CA PHE A 603 27.51 -27.53 25.91
C PHE A 603 26.01 -27.37 26.03
N GLU A 604 25.28 -28.27 25.39
CA GLU A 604 23.83 -28.30 25.42
C GLU A 604 23.37 -29.62 26.02
N ALA A 605 22.27 -29.58 26.77
CA ALA A 605 21.65 -30.76 27.32
C ALA A 605 20.13 -30.60 27.37
N VAL A 606 19.46 -31.74 27.43
CA VAL A 606 18.01 -31.83 27.55
C VAL A 606 17.68 -32.34 28.96
N CYS A 607 16.87 -31.60 29.70
CA CYS A 607 16.50 -31.95 31.07
C CYS A 607 15.00 -32.14 31.22
N TYR A 608 14.59 -33.28 31.77
CA TYR A 608 13.18 -33.61 32.01
C TYR A 608 12.71 -33.14 33.39
N SER A 609 11.44 -32.74 33.49
CA SER A 609 10.87 -32.25 34.74
C SER A 609 10.76 -33.35 35.78
N THR A 610 11.21 -33.06 37.01
CA THR A 610 11.05 -33.94 38.18
C THR A 610 9.58 -34.11 38.62
N ALA A 611 8.69 -33.20 38.20
CA ALA A 611 7.27 -33.24 38.57
C ALA A 611 6.39 -33.96 37.52
N ASN A 612 6.80 -33.95 36.24
CA ASN A 612 6.10 -34.65 35.17
C ASN A 612 7.06 -35.01 34.02
N PRO A 613 7.59 -36.24 33.98
CA PRO A 613 8.58 -36.65 32.95
C PRO A 613 8.03 -36.67 31.52
N THR A 614 6.72 -36.61 31.29
CA THR A 614 6.09 -36.59 29.95
C THR A 614 5.91 -35.19 29.37
N SER A 615 6.21 -34.13 30.14
CA SER A 615 6.16 -32.74 29.66
C SER A 615 7.31 -32.41 28.70
N THR A 616 7.13 -31.39 27.86
CA THR A 616 8.17 -30.84 26.97
C THR A 616 9.48 -30.62 27.74
N PRO A 617 10.61 -31.19 27.29
CA PRO A 617 11.84 -31.13 28.05
C PRO A 617 12.48 -29.74 28.01
N TYR A 618 13.20 -29.39 29.08
CA TYR A 618 13.93 -28.13 29.17
C TYR A 618 15.24 -28.23 28.40
N ARG A 619 15.53 -27.23 27.57
CA ARG A 619 16.86 -27.05 26.95
C ARG A 619 17.74 -26.27 27.90
N VAL A 620 18.98 -26.72 28.07
CA VAL A 620 19.96 -26.17 29.00
C VAL A 620 21.27 -25.97 28.24
N THR A 621 21.82 -24.77 28.28
CA THR A 621 23.05 -24.41 27.57
C THR A 621 24.04 -23.75 28.52
N ILE A 622 25.31 -24.16 28.48
CA ILE A 622 26.42 -23.52 29.19
C ILE A 622 27.58 -23.30 28.21
N HIS A 623 28.05 -22.06 28.14
CA HIS A 623 29.23 -21.66 27.40
C HIS A 623 30.41 -21.40 28.33
N ARG A 624 31.64 -21.68 27.87
CA ARG A 624 32.87 -21.55 28.67
C ARG A 624 33.18 -20.11 29.12
N ILE A 625 32.69 -19.11 28.40
CA ILE A 625 32.85 -17.68 28.71
C ILE A 625 31.84 -17.14 29.73
N GLY A 626 30.97 -18.02 30.27
CA GLY A 626 30.02 -17.67 31.32
C GLY A 626 28.60 -17.35 30.87
N TYR A 627 28.33 -17.34 29.57
CA TYR A 627 26.96 -17.35 29.06
C TYR A 627 26.29 -18.69 29.40
N ALA A 628 25.06 -18.65 29.88
CA ALA A 628 24.26 -19.84 30.11
C ALA A 628 22.77 -19.52 30.03
N SER A 629 21.97 -20.47 29.54
CA SER A 629 20.53 -20.29 29.38
C SER A 629 19.75 -21.57 29.65
N CYS A 630 18.51 -21.42 30.11
CA CYS A 630 17.62 -22.54 30.33
C CYS A 630 16.16 -22.18 30.00
N THR A 631 15.42 -23.08 29.37
CA THR A 631 14.01 -22.83 29.01
C THR A 631 13.03 -23.06 30.17
N CYS A 632 13.50 -23.36 31.38
CA CYS A 632 12.61 -23.56 32.53
C CYS A 632 12.09 -22.24 33.11
N LEU A 633 10.88 -22.26 33.67
CA LEU A 633 10.24 -21.08 34.26
C LEU A 633 11.09 -20.41 35.36
N ASP A 634 11.81 -21.15 36.22
CA ASP A 634 12.69 -20.57 37.26
C ASP A 634 13.77 -19.66 36.66
N PHE A 635 14.42 -20.09 35.56
CA PHE A 635 15.41 -19.28 34.85
C PHE A 635 14.75 -18.13 34.09
N VAL A 636 13.63 -18.39 33.41
CA VAL A 636 12.92 -17.40 32.60
C VAL A 636 12.43 -16.22 33.46
N HIS A 637 11.89 -16.49 34.64
CA HIS A 637 11.36 -15.44 35.52
C HIS A 637 12.46 -14.69 36.27
N ARG A 638 13.46 -15.41 36.81
CA ARG A 638 14.44 -14.82 37.72
C ARG A 638 15.76 -14.44 37.04
N GLY A 639 16.12 -15.09 35.94
CA GLY A 639 17.51 -15.25 35.54
C GLY A 639 18.28 -16.13 36.54
N GLY A 640 19.61 -16.06 36.50
CA GLY A 640 20.45 -16.78 37.45
C GLY A 640 20.42 -18.31 37.29
N ALA A 641 21.43 -19.00 37.79
CA ALA A 641 21.55 -20.45 37.62
C ALA A 641 20.41 -21.20 38.35
N CYS A 642 19.51 -21.78 37.57
CA CYS A 642 18.43 -22.65 38.04
C CYS A 642 18.97 -24.06 38.37
N LYS A 643 18.13 -24.92 38.95
CA LYS A 643 18.51 -26.31 39.28
C LYS A 643 18.99 -27.12 38.06
N HIS A 644 18.46 -26.88 36.86
CA HIS A 644 18.84 -27.60 35.64
C HIS A 644 20.23 -27.17 35.15
N LEU A 645 20.53 -25.88 35.18
CA LEU A 645 21.86 -25.34 34.88
C LEU A 645 22.91 -25.86 35.87
N ARG A 646 22.57 -25.90 37.16
CA ARG A 646 23.42 -26.48 38.21
C ARG A 646 23.68 -27.96 37.99
N ALA A 647 22.68 -28.73 37.55
CA ALA A 647 22.86 -30.14 37.23
C ALA A 647 23.85 -30.35 36.07
N LEU A 648 23.73 -29.56 35.00
CA LEU A 648 24.68 -29.60 33.88
C LEU A 648 26.08 -29.17 34.32
N ARG A 649 26.20 -28.08 35.10
CA ARG A 649 27.47 -27.63 35.64
C ARG A 649 28.18 -28.71 36.45
N ILE A 650 27.49 -29.46 37.32
CA ILE A 650 28.11 -30.54 38.10
C ILE A 650 28.77 -31.58 37.18
N ARG A 651 28.16 -31.92 36.04
CA ARG A 651 28.74 -32.85 35.05
C ARG A 651 29.95 -32.24 34.35
N LEU A 652 29.85 -30.96 33.94
CA LEU A 652 30.96 -30.26 33.30
C LEU A 652 32.15 -30.09 34.25
N ASP A 653 31.91 -29.69 35.50
CA ASP A 653 32.96 -29.52 36.52
C ASP A 653 33.65 -30.87 36.85
N ALA A 654 32.93 -32.00 36.78
CA ALA A 654 33.53 -33.33 36.90
C ALA A 654 34.43 -33.69 35.70
N TRP A 655 34.06 -33.28 34.49
CA TRP A 655 34.90 -33.44 33.29
C TRP A 655 36.13 -32.53 33.32
N VAL A 656 35.99 -31.31 33.85
CA VAL A 656 37.12 -30.42 34.10
C VAL A 656 38.08 -31.04 35.13
N SER A 657 37.54 -31.56 36.23
CA SER A 657 38.34 -32.17 37.30
C SER A 657 39.08 -33.45 36.85
N SER A 658 38.56 -34.15 35.84
CA SER A 658 39.18 -35.33 35.25
C SER A 658 40.07 -35.02 34.05
N GLY A 659 40.30 -33.74 33.74
CA GLY A 659 41.20 -33.29 32.67
C GLY A 659 40.63 -33.38 31.26
N HIS A 660 39.35 -33.72 31.10
CA HIS A 660 38.70 -33.86 29.79
C HIS A 660 38.26 -32.52 29.20
N LEU A 661 38.10 -31.48 30.04
CA LEU A 661 37.69 -30.14 29.61
C LEU A 661 38.51 -29.06 30.32
N PRO A 662 38.76 -27.90 29.67
CA PRO A 662 39.37 -26.78 30.36
C PRO A 662 38.32 -26.00 31.19
N THR A 663 38.79 -25.17 32.12
CA THR A 663 37.93 -24.48 33.09
C THR A 663 36.89 -23.56 32.44
N PHE A 664 35.76 -23.41 33.13
CA PHE A 664 34.64 -22.55 32.78
C PHE A 664 34.64 -21.31 33.66
N TYR A 665 34.29 -20.17 33.08
CA TYR A 665 33.97 -18.98 33.85
C TYR A 665 32.48 -19.01 34.25
N TYR A 666 32.20 -18.80 35.53
CA TYR A 666 30.82 -18.74 36.05
C TYR A 666 30.64 -17.40 36.78
N PRO A 667 29.91 -16.42 36.22
CA PRO A 667 29.75 -15.12 36.85
C PRO A 667 29.00 -15.25 38.18
N GLY A 668 29.60 -14.79 39.28
CA GLY A 668 29.01 -14.92 40.62
C GLY A 668 27.90 -13.92 40.93
N THR A 669 27.83 -12.80 40.18
CA THR A 669 26.89 -11.70 40.44
C THR A 669 26.07 -11.34 39.20
N PRO A 670 24.86 -10.77 39.36
CA PRO A 670 24.06 -10.28 38.23
C PRO A 670 24.77 -9.21 37.40
N ALA A 671 25.63 -8.39 38.02
CA ALA A 671 26.40 -7.36 37.32
C ALA A 671 27.44 -7.98 36.38
N ALA A 672 28.25 -8.93 36.89
CA ALA A 672 29.23 -9.65 36.08
C ALA A 672 28.60 -10.48 34.96
N ALA A 673 27.36 -10.97 35.15
CA ALA A 673 26.63 -11.71 34.13
C ALA A 673 26.06 -10.83 33.01
N LYS A 674 25.81 -9.54 33.25
CA LYS A 674 25.31 -8.60 32.23
C LYS A 674 26.40 -8.14 31.25
N GLU A 675 27.66 -8.24 31.67
CA GLU A 675 28.83 -7.91 30.84
C GLU A 675 29.22 -9.05 29.89
N ILE A 676 28.54 -10.19 29.97
CA ILE A 676 28.79 -11.35 29.11
C ILE A 676 27.78 -11.36 27.97
N GLU A 677 28.26 -11.16 26.73
CA GLU A 677 27.45 -11.24 25.53
C GLU A 677 27.09 -12.69 25.17
N GLU A 678 25.91 -12.89 24.58
CA GLU A 678 25.50 -14.16 24.00
C GLU A 678 26.40 -14.50 22.80
N PRO A 679 27.04 -15.68 22.78
CA PRO A 679 27.88 -16.08 21.65
C PRO A 679 27.06 -16.08 20.35
N LEU A 680 27.57 -15.41 19.31
CA LEU A 680 26.98 -15.46 17.97
C LEU A 680 26.92 -16.92 17.50
N GLN A 681 25.72 -17.49 17.36
CA GLN A 681 25.58 -18.80 16.75
C GLN A 681 26.08 -18.75 15.30
N PRO A 682 26.92 -19.71 14.85
CA PRO A 682 27.17 -19.87 13.43
C PRO A 682 25.84 -20.16 12.73
N PRO A 683 25.61 -19.65 11.51
CA PRO A 683 24.35 -19.87 10.80
C PRO A 683 24.17 -21.36 10.57
N ALA A 684 23.24 -21.96 11.31
CA ALA A 684 22.82 -23.33 11.07
C ALA A 684 22.18 -23.37 9.68
N LEU A 685 22.79 -24.11 8.76
CA LEU A 685 22.14 -24.58 7.55
C LEU A 685 20.96 -25.47 7.97
N SER A 686 19.80 -24.86 8.21
CA SER A 686 18.56 -25.59 8.38
C SER A 686 17.44 -24.84 7.67
N GLU A 687 16.84 -25.49 6.69
CA GLU A 687 15.66 -25.06 5.93
C GLU A 687 14.40 -24.93 6.79
N GLN A 688 14.50 -25.03 8.12
CA GLN A 688 13.38 -24.97 9.06
C GLN A 688 13.17 -23.57 9.68
N GLY A 689 14.07 -22.61 9.42
CA GLY A 689 13.89 -21.21 9.82
C GLY A 689 12.87 -20.45 8.97
N ALA A 690 12.58 -20.93 7.76
CA ALA A 690 11.60 -20.32 6.87
C ALA A 690 10.17 -20.54 7.39
N THR A 691 9.84 -21.73 7.91
CA THR A 691 8.47 -22.06 8.30
C THR A 691 8.04 -21.33 9.57
N ALA A 692 8.92 -21.12 10.56
CA ALA A 692 8.57 -20.37 11.77
C ALA A 692 8.46 -18.85 11.53
N ALA A 693 9.30 -18.29 10.64
CA ALA A 693 9.18 -16.89 10.20
C ALA A 693 7.95 -16.67 9.30
N ILE A 694 7.60 -17.67 8.47
CA ILE A 694 6.38 -17.66 7.65
C ILE A 694 5.14 -17.81 8.53
N ILE A 695 5.14 -18.68 9.55
CA ILE A 695 4.01 -18.86 10.47
C ILE A 695 3.80 -17.62 11.35
N ASN A 696 4.86 -16.99 11.87
CA ASN A 696 4.74 -15.74 12.63
C ASN A 696 4.30 -14.56 11.74
N ASN A 697 4.74 -14.49 10.48
CA ASN A 697 4.28 -13.46 9.56
C ASN A 697 2.86 -13.72 9.03
N LEU A 698 2.44 -14.99 8.85
CA LEU A 698 1.07 -15.36 8.48
C LEU A 698 0.08 -15.04 9.61
N LEU A 699 0.42 -15.35 10.86
CA LEU A 699 -0.47 -15.13 12.01
C LEU A 699 -0.59 -13.65 12.39
N VAL A 700 0.48 -12.84 12.25
CA VAL A 700 0.40 -11.38 12.42
C VAL A 700 -0.42 -10.72 11.31
N LEU A 701 -0.40 -11.29 10.09
CA LEU A 701 -1.28 -10.87 8.99
C LEU A 701 -2.74 -11.29 9.22
N GLN A 702 -3.00 -12.49 9.76
CA GLN A 702 -4.35 -12.95 10.16
C GLN A 702 -4.93 -12.10 11.31
N ASP A 703 -4.08 -11.61 12.23
CA ASP A 703 -4.53 -10.78 13.35
C ASP A 703 -4.77 -9.30 12.98
N MET A 704 -4.41 -8.89 11.75
CA MET A 704 -4.69 -7.56 11.18
C MET A 704 -5.66 -7.60 10.00
N ALA A 705 -5.83 -8.74 9.34
CA ALA A 705 -6.73 -8.96 8.22
C ALA A 705 -7.57 -10.21 8.49
N GLY A 706 -8.72 -10.04 9.16
CA GLY A 706 -9.60 -11.17 9.47
C GLY A 706 -10.11 -11.85 8.21
N VAL A 707 -9.67 -13.10 7.97
CA VAL A 707 -10.34 -14.20 7.26
C VAL A 707 -9.65 -15.51 7.69
N GLU A 708 -10.41 -16.50 8.14
CA GLU A 708 -10.03 -17.92 8.17
C GLU A 708 -10.43 -18.53 6.81
N ASP A 709 -9.54 -19.30 6.17
CA ASP A 709 -9.92 -20.12 5.00
C ASP A 709 -10.68 -21.37 5.49
N PRO A 710 -11.71 -21.85 4.76
CA PRO A 710 -12.37 -23.12 5.08
C PRO A 710 -11.47 -24.30 4.68
N GLU A 711 -11.27 -25.23 5.61
CA GLU A 711 -10.66 -26.53 5.35
C GLU A 711 -11.53 -27.36 4.40
N ASP A 712 -10.93 -27.90 3.33
CA ASP A 712 -11.38 -29.16 2.73
C ASP A 712 -10.28 -29.81 1.86
N GLY A 713 -10.06 -31.11 2.08
CA GLY A 713 -9.65 -32.04 1.01
C GLY A 713 -8.18 -32.49 0.94
N ILE A 714 -7.85 -33.53 1.70
CA ILE A 714 -6.66 -34.39 1.53
C ILE A 714 -6.67 -35.07 0.15
N GLY A 715 -5.58 -35.00 -0.62
CA GLY A 715 -5.34 -35.81 -1.82
C GLY A 715 -3.95 -35.54 -2.46
N PRO A 716 -3.30 -36.54 -3.11
CA PRO A 716 -1.94 -36.94 -2.75
C PRO A 716 -0.79 -36.34 -3.57
N ALA A 717 0.40 -36.50 -3.00
CA ALA A 717 1.71 -36.15 -3.52
C ALA A 717 2.14 -36.88 -4.81
N MET A 718 3.23 -36.32 -5.38
CA MET A 718 4.32 -36.92 -6.20
C MET A 718 4.43 -36.29 -7.61
N PRO A 719 5.61 -36.35 -8.29
CA PRO A 719 6.99 -36.34 -7.81
C PRO A 719 7.83 -35.21 -8.46
N GLY A 720 9.05 -35.00 -7.95
CA GLY A 720 10.03 -34.09 -8.53
C GLY A 720 10.71 -34.65 -9.78
N GLU A 721 11.11 -33.74 -10.68
CA GLU A 721 12.11 -33.82 -11.76
C GLU A 721 11.90 -32.55 -12.60
N ALA A 722 12.86 -31.87 -13.22
CA ALA A 722 14.30 -32.03 -13.33
C ALA A 722 14.86 -30.64 -13.70
N ALA A 723 16.12 -30.40 -13.32
CA ALA A 723 16.89 -29.26 -13.78
C ALA A 723 17.07 -29.32 -15.29
N VAL A 724 16.73 -28.25 -16.00
CA VAL A 724 17.21 -28.00 -17.36
C VAL A 724 17.74 -26.57 -17.41
N SER A 725 19.03 -26.51 -17.72
CA SER A 725 19.85 -25.35 -17.99
C SER A 725 19.48 -24.70 -19.33
N GLU A 726 19.26 -23.39 -19.36
CA GLU A 726 19.39 -22.53 -20.55
C GLU A 726 19.74 -21.11 -20.06
N VAL A 727 21.02 -20.71 -20.16
CA VAL A 727 21.66 -19.90 -21.21
C VAL A 727 21.32 -18.40 -21.09
N ASP A 728 22.38 -17.63 -20.84
CA ASP A 728 22.46 -16.18 -20.72
C ASP A 728 21.76 -15.42 -21.86
N GLU A 729 20.80 -14.55 -21.50
CA GLU A 729 20.55 -13.31 -22.24
C GLU A 729 20.56 -12.12 -21.27
N GLN A 730 21.54 -11.25 -21.50
CA GLN A 730 21.77 -10.00 -20.78
C GLN A 730 20.62 -9.02 -21.06
N GLY A 731 19.86 -8.68 -20.02
CA GLY A 731 18.84 -7.63 -20.04
C GLY A 731 18.86 -6.87 -18.72
N GLU A 732 19.08 -5.56 -18.81
CA GLU A 732 19.38 -4.63 -17.72
C GLU A 732 18.42 -4.73 -16.51
N GLY A 733 19.02 -5.02 -15.35
CA GLY A 733 18.34 -5.15 -14.07
C GLY A 733 17.76 -3.82 -13.58
N SER A 734 16.45 -3.86 -13.29
CA SER A 734 15.73 -2.84 -12.54
C SER A 734 16.19 -2.84 -11.08
N LYS A 735 16.81 -1.73 -10.64
CA LYS A 735 17.14 -1.48 -9.24
C LYS A 735 15.88 -1.04 -8.45
N PRO A 736 15.70 -1.47 -7.19
CA PRO A 736 14.67 -0.90 -6.32
C PRO A 736 15.01 0.56 -6.00
N LEU A 737 14.05 1.45 -6.26
CA LEU A 737 14.13 2.89 -5.97
C LEU A 737 14.09 3.13 -4.46
N SER A 738 15.27 3.29 -3.86
CA SER A 738 15.45 3.92 -2.55
C SER A 738 15.03 5.40 -2.65
N SER A 739 14.10 5.81 -1.78
CA SER A 739 13.76 7.21 -1.56
C SER A 739 15.00 7.94 -1.00
N ARG A 740 15.52 8.91 -1.76
CA ARG A 740 16.57 9.81 -1.28
C ARG A 740 15.89 11.00 -0.57
N CYS A 741 15.98 11.05 0.76
CA CYS A 741 15.75 12.27 1.52
C CYS A 741 17.05 13.10 1.56
N ASN A 742 17.04 14.25 0.88
CA ASN A 742 18.04 15.30 1.08
C ASN A 742 17.33 16.48 1.77
N LEU A 743 17.64 16.74 3.04
CA LEU A 743 17.36 18.03 3.66
C LEU A 743 18.42 19.01 3.12
N SER A 744 18.01 19.98 2.31
CA SER A 744 18.89 21.06 1.85
C SER A 744 19.05 22.12 2.94
N THR A 745 20.27 22.60 3.10
CA THR A 745 20.76 23.51 4.17
C THR A 745 20.27 24.97 4.09
N GLU A 746 19.24 25.30 3.30
CA GLU A 746 18.84 26.70 3.04
C GLU A 746 17.64 27.23 3.86
N GLU A 747 17.02 26.43 4.75
CA GLU A 747 15.78 26.84 5.46
C GLU A 747 15.98 27.21 6.94
N ALA A 748 17.21 27.47 7.39
CA ALA A 748 17.52 27.76 8.80
C ALA A 748 17.38 29.23 9.23
N GLU A 749 17.08 30.18 8.33
CA GLU A 749 17.10 31.63 8.65
C GLU A 749 15.75 32.28 9.00
N GLN A 750 14.62 31.56 8.98
CA GLN A 750 13.30 32.18 9.24
C GLN A 750 12.84 32.26 10.71
N PHE A 751 13.68 31.92 11.69
CA PHE A 751 13.24 31.79 13.10
C PHE A 751 13.61 32.91 14.07
N GLN A 752 13.95 34.12 13.59
CA GLN A 752 14.12 35.29 14.45
C GLN A 752 13.35 36.48 13.89
N THR A 753 12.11 36.69 14.36
CA THR A 753 11.49 37.98 14.74
C THR A 753 9.96 37.90 14.72
N VAL A 754 9.33 37.68 15.88
CA VAL A 754 7.99 38.23 16.14
C VAL A 754 7.92 38.63 17.62
N SER A 755 8.18 39.90 17.88
CA SER A 755 7.68 40.59 19.08
C SER A 755 7.50 42.08 18.76
N ASP A 756 6.27 42.54 18.99
CA ASP A 756 5.83 43.90 19.28
C ASP A 756 5.52 44.93 18.16
N ALA A 757 4.22 45.24 18.14
CA ALA A 757 3.60 46.57 18.23
C ALA A 757 3.10 47.33 16.97
N ASN A 758 1.77 47.41 16.87
CA ASN A 758 0.92 48.61 16.67
C ASN A 758 1.31 49.66 15.60
N ARG A 759 0.47 49.79 14.55
CA ARG A 759 -0.41 50.95 14.31
C ARG A 759 -1.17 50.81 12.97
N SER A 760 -2.45 51.19 13.01
CA SER A 760 -3.34 51.38 11.85
C SER A 760 -3.35 52.87 11.43
N PRO A 761 -4.15 53.33 10.43
CA PRO A 761 -3.84 53.34 9.00
C PRO A 761 -3.92 54.77 8.40
N MET A 762 -3.37 55.03 7.21
CA MET A 762 -3.85 56.16 6.40
C MET A 762 -3.51 56.09 4.91
N ALA A 763 -4.46 56.61 4.13
CA ALA A 763 -4.61 56.59 2.69
C ALA A 763 -3.70 57.57 1.92
N LYS A 764 -3.47 57.30 0.62
CA LYS A 764 -3.90 58.13 -0.55
C LYS A 764 -3.10 57.82 -1.83
N MET A 765 -3.85 57.70 -2.94
CA MET A 765 -3.65 58.34 -4.28
C MET A 765 -2.33 58.07 -5.05
N THR A 766 -2.22 58.01 -6.38
CA THR A 766 -3.08 57.98 -7.59
C THR A 766 -2.13 57.72 -8.79
N HIS A 767 -2.72 57.54 -9.98
CA HIS A 767 -2.16 57.49 -11.35
C HIS A 767 -1.71 56.13 -11.89
N ASP A 768 -2.27 55.51 -12.94
CA ASP A 768 -3.17 55.81 -14.09
C ASP A 768 -2.44 55.64 -15.46
N HIS A 769 -3.21 55.09 -16.41
CA HIS A 769 -3.01 54.87 -17.86
C HIS A 769 -2.21 53.65 -18.32
N ARG A 770 -2.61 52.83 -19.31
CA ARG A 770 -3.78 52.70 -20.24
C ARG A 770 -3.64 51.29 -20.82
N GLN A 771 -4.59 50.35 -20.70
CA GLN A 771 -5.82 50.16 -21.49
C GLN A 771 -5.66 50.16 -23.03
N VAL A 772 -5.81 48.98 -23.65
CA VAL A 772 -6.49 48.81 -24.94
C VAL A 772 -7.50 47.67 -24.79
N ARG A 773 -8.79 48.04 -24.73
CA ARG A 773 -9.94 47.14 -24.91
C ARG A 773 -10.31 47.08 -26.39
N ARG A 774 -10.83 45.93 -26.82
CA ARG A 774 -11.91 45.88 -27.80
C ARG A 774 -13.02 44.99 -27.23
N ASP A 775 -14.16 45.63 -27.01
CA ASP A 775 -15.42 45.08 -26.57
C ASP A 775 -16.10 44.24 -27.67
N TRP A 776 -16.96 43.29 -27.27
CA TRP A 776 -18.18 42.94 -28.01
C TRP A 776 -19.34 42.77 -27.02
N PRO A 777 -20.57 43.29 -27.30
CA PRO A 777 -21.55 43.53 -26.24
C PRO A 777 -22.99 42.99 -26.51
N PHE A 778 -23.85 43.23 -25.50
CA PHE A 778 -25.34 43.17 -25.43
C PHE A 778 -26.01 41.78 -25.43
N LYS A 779 -26.77 41.36 -24.41
CA LYS A 779 -27.91 41.89 -23.60
C LYS A 779 -29.25 41.30 -24.06
N SER A 780 -29.94 40.75 -23.07
CA SER A 780 -31.33 40.32 -23.01
C SER A 780 -32.33 41.47 -23.19
N SER A 781 -33.50 41.16 -23.77
CA SER A 781 -34.84 41.16 -23.13
C SER A 781 -35.96 41.58 -24.09
N SER A 782 -37.02 40.78 -24.20
CA SER A 782 -38.40 41.25 -24.43
C SER A 782 -39.39 40.14 -24.07
N GLU A 783 -40.15 40.38 -22.99
CA GLU A 783 -41.39 39.69 -22.61
C GLU A 783 -42.56 40.09 -23.53
N LEU A 784 -43.60 39.25 -23.62
CA LEU A 784 -44.99 39.56 -23.17
C LEU A 784 -46.03 38.52 -23.66
N ASN A 785 -46.78 37.97 -22.69
CA ASN A 785 -48.23 37.66 -22.61
C ASN A 785 -48.90 36.77 -23.70
N SER A 786 -49.91 35.92 -23.45
CA SER A 786 -50.89 35.72 -22.35
C SER A 786 -51.68 34.41 -22.56
N SER A 787 -52.35 33.96 -21.49
CA SER A 787 -53.41 32.92 -21.33
C SER A 787 -52.95 31.52 -20.91
#